data_AF-A0A955AT34-F1
#
_entry.id   AF-A0A955AT34-F1
#
_cell.length_a   1.000
_cell.length_b   1.000
_cell.length_c   1.000
_cell.angle_alpha   90.00
_cell.angle_beta   90.00
_cell.angle_gamma   90.00
#
_symmetry.space_group_name_H-M   'P 1'
#
loop_
_entity.id
_entity.type
_entity.pdbx_description
1 polymer ?
#
loop_
_entity_poly.entity_id
_entity_poly.type
_entity_poly.pdbx_seq_one_letter_code
_entity_poly.pdbx_strand_id
1 'polypeptide(L)'
;MPQAIARIQAARATGQQVTADIYPYINNGLGIAALIHPAHFADGFDALIRRLDDPELRRTIRHEMESTDGWENWYRHAGHDWNRIVIGRSNHTKYSASDGQSVAAIARLVQEDPWDTFFALVQSGAFALPETMTEANKIVAMQQPFISFCTDVGPISVDRAASHPRAFGAFPRLLSRYVRDLGVLSLEQAVSQASAAAANDVLALDRGRIAVGLAADVIVFDFDAIQDRADFVNPAAMSEGVQHVLVNGQLVLKDGEFTGAKPGRILRGPGYQLAQAPHQVKAKETEPRFASFDRRIQAFMQKHRVPGMAVAMTQDGKLVFSQGYGYADIATRERVQPDSLFRIASISKPITAVAVLQLVQSDRLKLDDCLLDVLDLDDHIAAAGDAFDPAWRKITVRHLLQHRGGWDRDVSFDAMFQSVRFAQQMDVPAPANQATVIQAMLRQPLDFEPGQRYAYSNFGYCLLGRIIEHVTRQDYETYVRDQVLSPIGITNMRIGATRLSGRAASEVRYYQPGTGKSVFQDDLGQEVPWPYGAWHLEAMDSHGGWIASAEDLARFAAELDDSNTCRLLNAASLEQMHVRPPGLAGFAEDGSEKEVFYSLGWLNRVLANGKVNHWHTGSLSGTSAVLIRRHDGVNLVALLNTRTSPTSSHLGKDVDQVLHAAANEVED
;
A
#
# COMPACT_ATOMS: atom_id res chain seq x y z
N MET A 1 -0.56 -33.32 28.31
CA MET A 1 -0.27 -34.02 27.04
C MET A 1 -1.13 -35.27 26.81
N PRO A 2 -1.14 -36.30 27.69
CA PRO A 2 -1.84 -37.57 27.40
C PRO A 2 -3.35 -37.42 27.12
N GLN A 3 -4.04 -36.56 27.88
CA GLN A 3 -5.47 -36.28 27.67
C GLN A 3 -5.77 -35.65 26.30
N ALA A 4 -4.88 -34.77 25.81
CA ALA A 4 -5.04 -34.14 24.50
C ALA A 4 -4.87 -35.17 23.37
N ILE A 5 -3.84 -36.01 23.47
CA ILE A 5 -3.60 -37.12 22.53
C ILE A 5 -4.80 -38.07 22.50
N ALA A 6 -5.30 -38.49 23.67
CA ALA A 6 -6.46 -39.39 23.76
C ALA A 6 -7.71 -38.79 23.11
N ARG A 7 -7.94 -37.48 23.27
CA ARG A 7 -9.06 -36.77 22.61
C ARG A 7 -8.92 -36.76 21.09
N ILE A 8 -7.72 -36.46 20.57
CA ILE A 8 -7.45 -36.46 19.13
C ILE A 8 -7.62 -37.88 18.56
N GLN A 9 -7.07 -38.88 19.24
CA GLN A 9 -7.20 -40.28 18.83
C GLN A 9 -8.67 -40.73 18.82
N ALA A 10 -9.46 -40.36 19.83
CA ALA A 10 -10.89 -40.65 19.86
C ALA A 10 -11.65 -40.00 18.69
N ALA A 11 -11.38 -38.73 18.40
CA ALA A 11 -11.99 -38.04 17.25
C ALA A 11 -11.62 -38.74 15.93
N ARG A 12 -10.35 -39.09 15.74
CA ARG A 12 -9.87 -39.83 14.56
C ARG A 12 -10.49 -41.22 14.44
N ALA A 13 -10.68 -41.93 15.55
CA ALA A 13 -11.33 -43.23 15.58
C ALA A 13 -12.81 -43.16 15.13
N THR A 14 -13.45 -41.99 15.28
CA THR A 14 -14.81 -41.73 14.73
C THR A 14 -14.81 -41.26 13.28
N GLY A 15 -13.67 -41.28 12.59
CA GLY A 15 -13.53 -40.88 11.18
C GLY A 15 -13.28 -39.39 10.96
N GLN A 16 -13.10 -38.59 12.02
CA GLN A 16 -12.77 -37.17 11.88
C GLN A 16 -11.30 -36.99 11.47
N GLN A 17 -11.06 -36.12 10.49
CA GLN A 17 -9.69 -35.73 10.12
C GLN A 17 -9.19 -34.64 11.08
N VAL A 18 -8.58 -35.07 12.18
CA VAL A 18 -7.92 -34.19 13.15
C VAL A 18 -6.41 -34.43 13.06
N THR A 19 -5.66 -33.38 12.75
CA THR A 19 -4.19 -33.36 12.70
C THR A 19 -3.67 -32.32 13.69
N ALA A 20 -2.36 -32.35 13.94
CA ALA A 20 -1.68 -31.33 14.73
C ALA A 20 -0.24 -31.21 14.23
N ASP A 21 0.41 -30.10 14.55
CA ASP A 21 1.81 -29.87 14.21
C ASP A 21 2.62 -29.43 15.43
N ILE A 22 3.93 -29.65 15.39
CA ILE A 22 4.87 -29.20 16.42
C ILE A 22 6.20 -28.76 15.81
N TYR A 23 6.89 -27.87 16.50
CA TYR A 23 8.32 -27.60 16.33
C TYR A 23 9.13 -28.21 17.48
N PRO A 24 10.41 -28.61 17.26
CA PRO A 24 11.21 -29.40 18.22
C PRO A 24 11.93 -28.54 19.27
N TYR A 25 11.24 -27.57 19.86
CA TYR A 25 11.71 -26.74 20.98
C TYR A 25 10.68 -26.72 22.10
N ILE A 26 11.16 -26.69 23.34
CA ILE A 26 10.30 -26.67 24.54
C ILE A 26 9.79 -25.28 24.91
N ASN A 27 10.46 -24.23 24.45
CA ASN A 27 10.00 -22.84 24.57
C ASN A 27 9.04 -22.52 23.44
N ASN A 28 8.00 -21.75 23.74
CA ASN A 28 7.08 -21.21 22.74
C ASN A 28 7.58 -19.87 22.21
N GLY A 29 6.86 -19.26 21.27
CA GLY A 29 7.15 -17.90 20.81
C GLY A 29 5.87 -17.08 20.68
N LEU A 30 5.79 -15.96 21.41
CA LEU A 30 4.62 -15.09 21.44
C LEU A 30 5.00 -13.65 21.82
N GLY A 31 4.16 -12.69 21.44
CA GLY A 31 4.30 -11.32 21.96
C GLY A 31 4.07 -11.32 23.47
N ILE A 32 4.94 -10.67 24.23
CA ILE A 32 4.96 -10.78 25.71
C ILE A 32 3.63 -10.37 26.36
N ALA A 33 2.87 -9.48 25.72
CA ALA A 33 1.54 -9.07 26.18
C ALA A 33 0.53 -10.24 26.26
N ALA A 34 0.73 -11.33 25.52
CA ALA A 34 -0.15 -12.50 25.59
C ALA A 34 -0.06 -13.25 26.94
N LEU A 35 0.87 -12.87 27.83
CA LEU A 35 0.88 -13.32 29.22
C LEU A 35 -0.24 -12.66 30.05
N ILE A 36 -0.84 -11.57 29.58
CA ILE A 36 -1.89 -10.80 30.27
C ILE A 36 -3.26 -11.41 29.96
N HIS A 37 -4.16 -11.37 30.95
CA HIS A 37 -5.52 -11.87 30.80
C HIS A 37 -6.25 -11.25 29.58
N PRO A 38 -6.92 -12.06 28.73
CA PRO A 38 -7.55 -11.59 27.48
C PRO A 38 -8.56 -10.44 27.64
N ALA A 39 -9.20 -10.31 28.81
CA ALA A 39 -10.18 -9.26 29.09
C ALA A 39 -9.62 -7.83 28.90
N HIS A 40 -8.30 -7.64 29.08
CA HIS A 40 -7.65 -6.34 28.93
C HIS A 40 -7.51 -5.86 27.48
N PHE A 41 -7.84 -6.72 26.51
CA PHE A 41 -7.75 -6.41 25.08
C PHE A 41 -9.10 -6.04 24.46
N ALA A 42 -10.17 -5.90 25.25
CA ALA A 42 -11.51 -5.58 24.76
C ALA A 42 -11.55 -4.28 23.92
N ASP A 43 -10.77 -3.28 24.32
CA ASP A 43 -10.64 -1.98 23.63
C ASP A 43 -9.41 -1.93 22.69
N GLY A 44 -8.79 -3.08 22.44
CA GLY A 44 -7.59 -3.22 21.60
C GLY A 44 -6.26 -3.04 22.32
N PHE A 45 -5.18 -3.41 21.62
CA PHE A 45 -3.82 -3.47 22.16
C PHE A 45 -3.30 -2.10 22.63
N ASP A 46 -3.46 -1.05 21.81
CA ASP A 46 -2.94 0.29 22.12
C ASP A 46 -3.64 0.95 23.32
N ALA A 47 -4.90 0.57 23.59
CA ALA A 47 -5.62 1.03 24.77
C ALA A 47 -5.01 0.44 26.05
N LEU A 48 -4.65 -0.85 26.05
CA LEU A 48 -3.94 -1.49 27.16
C LEU A 48 -2.58 -0.82 27.39
N ILE A 49 -1.75 -0.71 26.34
CA ILE A 49 -0.38 -0.18 26.47
C ILE A 49 -0.36 1.22 27.08
N ARG A 50 -1.29 2.11 26.68
CA ARG A 50 -1.40 3.48 27.23
C ARG A 50 -1.80 3.53 28.70
N ARG A 51 -2.42 2.47 29.22
CA ARG A 51 -2.88 2.37 30.61
C ARG A 51 -1.91 1.63 31.50
N LEU A 52 -0.85 1.01 30.97
CA LEU A 52 0.11 0.25 31.76
C LEU A 52 0.95 1.11 32.70
N ASP A 53 0.85 2.44 32.70
CA ASP A 53 1.44 3.29 33.74
C ASP A 53 0.57 3.38 35.00
N ASP A 54 -0.68 2.89 34.96
CA ASP A 54 -1.59 2.84 36.10
C ASP A 54 -1.18 1.72 37.09
N PRO A 55 -0.76 2.07 38.33
CA PRO A 55 -0.35 1.09 39.32
C PRO A 55 -1.47 0.11 39.72
N GLU A 56 -2.72 0.56 39.70
CA GLU A 56 -3.87 -0.25 40.09
C GLU A 56 -4.19 -1.31 39.03
N LEU A 57 -4.07 -0.93 37.75
CA LEU A 57 -4.15 -1.87 36.64
C LEU A 57 -3.03 -2.93 36.72
N ARG A 58 -1.78 -2.50 36.96
CA ARG A 58 -0.65 -3.43 37.13
C ARG A 58 -0.90 -4.45 38.25
N ARG A 59 -1.43 -3.99 39.39
CA ARG A 59 -1.78 -4.84 40.52
C ARG A 59 -2.89 -5.85 40.17
N THR A 60 -3.88 -5.41 39.40
CA THR A 60 -4.96 -6.28 38.90
C THR A 60 -4.42 -7.36 37.97
N ILE A 61 -3.64 -6.97 36.95
CA ILE A 61 -3.02 -7.90 35.99
C ILE A 61 -2.14 -8.92 36.71
N ARG A 62 -1.32 -8.45 37.67
CA ARG A 62 -0.48 -9.34 38.49
C ARG A 62 -1.31 -10.36 39.24
N HIS A 63 -2.36 -9.93 39.94
CA HIS A 63 -3.24 -10.83 40.69
C HIS A 63 -3.88 -11.88 39.78
N GLU A 64 -4.36 -11.47 38.61
CA GLU A 64 -4.92 -12.39 37.62
C GLU A 64 -3.90 -13.42 37.14
N MET A 65 -2.70 -12.98 36.76
CA MET A 65 -1.63 -13.88 36.31
C MET A 65 -1.15 -14.84 37.41
N GLU A 66 -1.16 -14.43 38.67
CA GLU A 66 -0.71 -15.25 39.79
C GLU A 66 -1.79 -16.23 40.29
N SER A 67 -3.09 -15.91 40.16
CA SER A 67 -4.12 -16.61 40.94
C SER A 67 -5.38 -17.06 40.20
N THR A 68 -5.62 -16.65 38.95
CA THR A 68 -6.87 -17.01 38.24
C THR A 68 -6.69 -18.18 37.28
N ASP A 69 -7.76 -18.94 37.11
CA ASP A 69 -7.86 -20.12 36.24
C ASP A 69 -8.90 -19.89 35.11
N GLY A 70 -9.05 -20.87 34.21
CA GLY A 70 -10.08 -20.83 33.16
C GLY A 70 -9.68 -20.12 31.87
N TRP A 71 -8.43 -19.64 31.77
CA TRP A 71 -7.86 -19.02 30.58
C TRP A 71 -6.43 -19.54 30.31
N GLU A 72 -5.89 -19.20 29.14
CA GLU A 72 -4.53 -19.58 28.74
C GLU A 72 -3.50 -18.69 29.45
N ASN A 73 -3.12 -19.08 30.66
CA ASN A 73 -2.14 -18.36 31.46
C ASN A 73 -0.72 -18.91 31.23
N TRP A 74 0.04 -18.23 30.36
CA TRP A 74 1.41 -18.60 30.00
C TRP A 74 2.41 -18.52 31.16
N TYR A 75 2.21 -17.60 32.13
CA TYR A 75 3.05 -17.50 33.32
C TYR A 75 2.87 -18.71 34.24
N ARG A 76 1.62 -19.11 34.48
CA ARG A 76 1.30 -20.36 35.20
C ARG A 76 1.83 -21.58 34.47
N HIS A 77 1.71 -21.64 33.14
CA HIS A 77 2.24 -22.76 32.35
C HIS A 77 3.78 -22.86 32.39
N ALA A 78 4.47 -21.73 32.59
CA ALA A 78 5.90 -21.69 32.89
C ALA A 78 6.24 -21.95 34.37
N GLY A 79 5.25 -22.31 35.20
CA GLY A 79 5.43 -22.64 36.61
C GLY A 79 5.52 -21.43 37.54
N HIS A 80 4.95 -20.28 37.16
CA HIS A 80 5.06 -19.01 37.89
C HIS A 80 6.51 -18.55 38.09
N ASP A 81 7.40 -18.90 37.17
CA ASP A 81 8.83 -18.62 37.29
C ASP A 81 9.33 -17.72 36.15
N TRP A 82 9.72 -16.50 36.52
CA TRP A 82 10.31 -15.53 35.59
C TRP A 82 11.66 -15.98 35.02
N ASN A 83 12.33 -16.97 35.60
CA ASN A 83 13.53 -17.57 35.00
C ASN A 83 13.20 -18.41 33.76
N ARG A 84 11.94 -18.85 33.60
CA ARG A 84 11.47 -19.69 32.49
C ARG A 84 10.80 -18.90 31.36
N ILE A 85 10.85 -17.57 31.43
CA ILE A 85 10.34 -16.66 30.41
C ILE A 85 11.52 -15.92 29.81
N VAL A 86 12.06 -16.45 28.71
CA VAL A 86 13.17 -15.85 27.97
C VAL A 86 12.67 -14.75 27.04
N ILE A 87 13.38 -13.64 26.94
CA ILE A 87 13.07 -12.56 26.00
C ILE A 87 13.90 -12.79 24.74
N GLY A 88 13.23 -13.17 23.66
CA GLY A 88 13.89 -13.40 22.38
C GLY A 88 14.30 -12.11 21.68
N ARG A 89 13.52 -11.04 21.88
CA ARG A 89 13.83 -9.70 21.38
C ARG A 89 13.10 -8.62 22.17
N SER A 90 13.79 -7.55 22.52
CA SER A 90 13.22 -6.33 23.10
C SER A 90 13.41 -5.10 22.20
N ASN A 91 12.37 -4.27 22.09
CA ASN A 91 12.49 -2.95 21.46
C ASN A 91 12.78 -1.84 22.48
N HIS A 92 12.91 -2.20 23.76
CA HIS A 92 13.19 -1.26 24.83
C HIS A 92 14.69 -1.00 24.94
N THR A 93 15.12 0.26 24.82
CA THR A 93 16.54 0.65 24.84
C THR A 93 17.29 0.18 26.08
N LYS A 94 16.62 0.11 27.23
CA LYS A 94 17.19 -0.40 28.48
C LYS A 94 17.47 -1.91 28.48
N TYR A 95 16.66 -2.70 27.76
CA TYR A 95 16.68 -4.17 27.86
C TYR A 95 17.20 -4.86 26.60
N SER A 96 17.32 -4.16 25.48
CA SER A 96 17.70 -4.74 24.18
C SER A 96 19.10 -5.37 24.18
N ALA A 97 20.00 -4.96 25.07
CA ALA A 97 21.31 -5.59 25.24
C ALA A 97 21.26 -6.94 25.99
N SER A 98 20.09 -7.34 26.47
CA SER A 98 19.87 -8.56 27.25
C SER A 98 18.94 -9.55 26.54
N ASP A 99 18.77 -9.42 25.23
CA ASP A 99 18.08 -10.42 24.41
C ASP A 99 18.71 -11.82 24.62
N GLY A 100 17.86 -12.84 24.63
CA GLY A 100 18.21 -14.22 24.97
C GLY A 100 18.25 -14.52 26.47
N GLN A 101 18.05 -13.54 27.35
CA GLN A 101 17.98 -13.74 28.80
C GLN A 101 16.53 -13.84 29.31
N SER A 102 16.35 -14.41 30.50
CA SER A 102 15.05 -14.48 31.16
C SER A 102 14.64 -13.15 31.79
N VAL A 103 13.33 -12.92 31.96
CA VAL A 103 12.80 -11.71 32.65
C VAL A 103 13.47 -11.54 34.02
N ALA A 104 13.65 -12.64 34.77
CA ALA A 104 14.34 -12.62 36.06
C ALA A 104 15.83 -12.23 35.94
N ALA A 105 16.53 -12.69 34.91
CA ALA A 105 17.93 -12.34 34.68
C ALA A 105 18.08 -10.86 34.28
N ILE A 106 17.21 -10.37 33.40
CA ILE A 106 17.15 -8.96 32.99
C ILE A 106 16.91 -8.09 34.23
N ALA A 107 15.87 -8.39 35.02
CA ALA A 107 15.53 -7.68 36.24
C ALA A 107 16.71 -7.61 37.24
N ARG A 108 17.45 -8.72 37.42
CA ARG A 108 18.68 -8.73 38.25
C ARG A 108 19.79 -7.85 37.69
N LEU A 109 20.03 -7.85 36.38
CA LEU A 109 21.05 -7.03 35.74
C LEU A 109 20.79 -5.52 35.89
N VAL A 110 19.51 -5.13 35.80
CA VAL A 110 19.09 -3.72 35.91
C VAL A 110 18.65 -3.33 37.32
N GLN A 111 18.73 -4.25 38.28
CA GLN A 111 18.35 -4.07 39.69
C GLN A 111 16.89 -3.63 39.90
N GLU A 112 15.95 -4.29 39.23
CA GLU A 112 14.50 -4.03 39.30
C GLU A 112 13.69 -5.23 39.81
N ASP A 113 12.43 -4.98 40.16
CA ASP A 113 11.45 -6.05 40.36
C ASP A 113 11.07 -6.70 39.01
N PRO A 114 10.98 -8.04 38.93
CA PRO A 114 10.60 -8.72 37.69
C PRO A 114 9.25 -8.29 37.10
N TRP A 115 8.28 -7.85 37.91
CA TRP A 115 7.00 -7.34 37.41
C TRP A 115 7.15 -5.98 36.74
N ASP A 116 7.99 -5.09 37.27
CA ASP A 116 8.26 -3.80 36.63
C ASP A 116 8.98 -3.99 35.29
N THR A 117 9.98 -4.89 35.26
CA THR A 117 10.64 -5.29 34.02
C THR A 117 9.64 -5.89 33.02
N PHE A 118 8.73 -6.77 33.47
CA PHE A 118 7.68 -7.35 32.64
C PHE A 118 6.77 -6.29 32.01
N PHE A 119 6.22 -5.36 32.79
CA PHE A 119 5.33 -4.32 32.26
C PHE A 119 6.04 -3.39 31.26
N ALA A 120 7.30 -3.03 31.52
CA ALA A 120 8.07 -2.22 30.59
C ALA A 120 8.36 -2.97 29.26
N LEU A 121 8.63 -4.28 29.33
CA LEU A 121 8.77 -5.14 28.15
C LEU A 121 7.46 -5.24 27.37
N VAL A 122 6.31 -5.35 28.05
CA VAL A 122 4.97 -5.31 27.42
C VAL A 122 4.75 -3.98 26.70
N GLN A 123 5.03 -2.84 27.34
CA GLN A 123 4.91 -1.52 26.71
C GLN A 123 5.76 -1.36 25.45
N SER A 124 6.96 -1.96 25.44
CA SER A 124 7.84 -1.95 24.26
C SER A 124 7.50 -2.99 23.18
N GLY A 125 6.52 -3.87 23.42
CA GLY A 125 6.16 -4.93 22.50
C GLY A 125 7.23 -6.01 22.33
N ALA A 126 7.87 -6.46 23.42
CA ALA A 126 8.89 -7.50 23.37
C ALA A 126 8.33 -8.88 22.94
N PHE A 127 9.20 -9.74 22.42
CA PHE A 127 8.89 -11.12 22.08
C PHE A 127 9.38 -12.08 23.16
N ALA A 128 8.49 -12.90 23.70
CA ALA A 128 8.74 -13.79 24.82
C ALA A 128 8.73 -15.26 24.40
N LEU A 129 9.56 -16.05 25.07
CA LEU A 129 9.82 -17.45 24.82
C LEU A 129 9.59 -18.30 26.09
N PRO A 130 8.33 -18.46 26.55
CA PRO A 130 8.05 -19.18 27.78
C PRO A 130 8.28 -20.69 27.61
N GLU A 131 9.02 -21.26 28.55
CA GLU A 131 9.30 -22.69 28.64
C GLU A 131 8.12 -23.44 29.29
N THR A 132 7.09 -23.75 28.50
CA THR A 132 5.87 -24.41 29.01
C THR A 132 5.77 -25.89 28.67
N MET A 133 6.76 -26.42 27.96
CA MET A 133 6.82 -27.82 27.56
C MET A 133 8.05 -28.48 28.18
N THR A 134 8.04 -29.81 28.21
CA THR A 134 9.18 -30.63 28.61
C THR A 134 9.64 -31.47 27.43
N GLU A 135 10.89 -31.95 27.45
CA GLU A 135 11.39 -32.90 26.45
C GLU A 135 10.50 -34.15 26.39
N ALA A 136 10.04 -34.64 27.55
CA ALA A 136 9.12 -35.77 27.62
C ALA A 136 7.78 -35.48 26.89
N ASN A 137 7.21 -34.28 27.07
CA ASN A 137 5.99 -33.89 26.34
C ASN A 137 6.22 -33.84 24.83
N LYS A 138 7.39 -33.37 24.38
CA LYS A 138 7.75 -33.32 22.96
C LYS A 138 7.94 -34.70 22.37
N ILE A 139 8.68 -35.59 23.05
CA ILE A 139 8.88 -36.98 22.63
C ILE A 139 7.55 -37.71 22.44
N VAL A 140 6.66 -37.63 23.44
CA VAL A 140 5.35 -38.30 23.38
C VAL A 140 4.49 -37.74 22.23
N ALA A 141 4.58 -36.43 21.96
CA ALA A 141 3.87 -35.82 20.83
C ALA A 141 4.46 -36.25 19.48
N MET A 142 5.78 -36.21 19.32
CA MET A 142 6.48 -36.60 18.09
C MET A 142 6.12 -38.00 17.61
N GLN A 143 5.94 -38.93 18.54
CA GLN A 143 5.60 -40.33 18.25
C GLN A 143 4.15 -40.52 17.75
N GLN A 144 3.31 -39.48 17.76
CA GLN A 144 1.93 -39.63 17.31
C GLN A 144 1.82 -39.55 15.78
N PRO A 145 1.08 -40.46 15.13
CA PRO A 145 0.99 -40.53 13.67
C PRO A 145 0.20 -39.38 13.03
N PHE A 146 -0.51 -38.58 13.83
CA PHE A 146 -1.26 -37.41 13.38
C PHE A 146 -0.49 -36.08 13.55
N ILE A 147 0.78 -36.16 13.97
CA ILE A 147 1.65 -35.01 14.16
C ILE A 147 2.52 -34.80 12.92
N SER A 148 2.52 -33.57 12.41
CA SER A 148 3.47 -33.07 11.42
C SER A 148 4.45 -32.07 12.04
N PHE A 149 5.50 -31.71 11.30
CA PHE A 149 6.55 -30.81 11.79
C PHE A 149 6.51 -29.46 11.10
N CYS A 150 6.70 -28.40 11.88
CA CYS A 150 6.72 -27.03 11.40
C CYS A 150 7.88 -26.24 12.03
N THR A 151 8.09 -25.02 11.53
CA THR A 151 8.94 -24.00 12.19
C THR A 151 8.10 -23.01 12.99
N ASP A 152 6.82 -22.84 12.65
CA ASP A 152 5.88 -21.88 13.24
C ASP A 152 6.46 -20.46 13.32
N VAL A 153 7.08 -19.98 12.24
CA VAL A 153 7.63 -18.63 12.20
C VAL A 153 7.50 -18.05 10.80
N GLY A 154 7.24 -16.74 10.73
CA GLY A 154 7.20 -16.02 9.45
C GLY A 154 8.57 -16.03 8.75
N PRO A 155 8.61 -15.72 7.45
CA PRO A 155 9.88 -15.62 6.71
C PRO A 155 10.76 -14.52 7.33
N ILE A 156 11.94 -14.92 7.78
CA ILE A 156 12.95 -14.05 8.39
C ILE A 156 14.18 -14.04 7.46
N SER A 157 14.72 -12.87 7.21
CA SER A 157 15.98 -12.67 6.48
C SER A 157 17.09 -12.34 7.48
N VAL A 158 18.36 -12.55 7.11
CA VAL A 158 19.52 -12.40 8.02
C VAL A 158 19.64 -10.98 8.63
N ASP A 159 19.08 -9.98 7.95
CA ASP A 159 18.97 -8.57 8.36
C ASP A 159 17.79 -8.28 9.31
N ARG A 160 16.86 -9.21 9.48
CA ARG A 160 15.83 -9.19 10.53
C ARG A 160 16.22 -10.22 11.60
N ALA A 161 16.59 -9.76 12.79
CA ALA A 161 16.92 -10.68 13.88
C ALA A 161 15.75 -11.64 14.17
N ALA A 162 16.00 -12.95 14.02
CA ALA A 162 15.07 -13.98 14.44
C ALA A 162 14.84 -13.87 15.95
N SER A 163 13.59 -13.97 16.41
CA SER A 163 13.28 -13.90 17.84
C SER A 163 13.27 -15.27 18.52
N HIS A 164 13.41 -16.37 17.76
CA HIS A 164 13.39 -17.74 18.28
C HIS A 164 14.25 -18.67 17.39
N PRO A 165 15.06 -19.59 17.98
CA PRO A 165 15.91 -20.52 17.21
C PRO A 165 15.17 -21.49 16.27
N ARG A 166 13.85 -21.66 16.43
CA ARG A 166 13.03 -22.53 15.55
C ARG A 166 13.04 -22.07 14.09
N ALA A 167 13.35 -20.80 13.84
CA ALA A 167 13.48 -20.26 12.49
C ALA A 167 14.59 -20.90 11.66
N PHE A 168 15.72 -21.24 12.29
CA PHE A 168 16.89 -21.77 11.59
C PHE A 168 17.21 -23.22 11.97
N GLY A 169 16.76 -23.66 13.15
CA GLY A 169 17.16 -24.95 13.72
C GLY A 169 16.08 -26.03 13.77
N ALA A 170 14.81 -25.79 13.43
CA ALA A 170 13.74 -26.78 13.66
C ALA A 170 14.01 -28.15 12.99
N PHE A 171 14.11 -28.20 11.67
CA PHE A 171 14.32 -29.48 10.97
C PHE A 171 15.70 -30.11 11.23
N PRO A 172 16.81 -29.35 11.27
CA PRO A 172 18.11 -29.90 11.67
C PRO A 172 18.09 -30.51 13.08
N ARG A 173 17.45 -29.84 14.06
CA ARG A 173 17.27 -30.36 15.42
C ARG A 173 16.42 -31.62 15.48
N LEU A 174 15.35 -31.69 14.67
CA LEU A 174 14.54 -32.90 14.55
C LEU A 174 15.41 -34.09 14.12
N LEU A 175 16.24 -33.90 13.10
CA LEU A 175 17.08 -34.96 12.53
C LEU A 175 18.28 -35.31 13.42
N SER A 176 19.01 -34.32 13.93
CA SER A 176 20.18 -34.53 14.79
C SER A 176 19.78 -35.12 16.13
N ARG A 177 18.97 -34.38 16.90
CA ARG A 177 18.67 -34.73 18.29
C ARG A 177 17.65 -35.85 18.41
N TYR A 178 16.48 -35.70 17.76
CA TYR A 178 15.35 -36.60 18.03
C TYR A 178 15.38 -37.87 17.18
N VAL A 179 15.95 -37.83 15.98
CA VAL A 179 16.13 -39.04 15.14
C VAL A 179 17.47 -39.72 15.45
N ARG A 180 18.60 -39.06 15.22
CA ARG A 180 19.93 -39.68 15.32
C ARG A 180 20.36 -39.95 16.76
N ASP A 181 20.33 -38.94 17.62
CA ASP A 181 20.94 -39.05 18.96
C ASP A 181 20.03 -39.76 19.97
N LEU A 182 18.72 -39.48 19.97
CA LEU A 182 17.77 -40.02 20.94
C LEU A 182 16.93 -41.20 20.43
N GLY A 183 16.90 -41.45 19.10
CA GLY A 183 16.13 -42.55 18.52
C GLY A 183 14.61 -42.48 18.76
N VAL A 184 14.05 -41.27 18.88
CA VAL A 184 12.62 -41.05 19.18
C VAL A 184 11.73 -41.45 18.00
N LEU A 185 12.23 -41.26 16.78
CA LEU A 185 11.60 -41.61 15.51
C LEU A 185 12.64 -42.25 14.59
N SER A 186 12.19 -43.10 13.65
CA SER A 186 13.03 -43.47 12.52
C SER A 186 13.22 -42.28 11.56
N LEU A 187 14.27 -42.32 10.74
CA LEU A 187 14.51 -41.29 9.73
C LEU A 187 13.34 -41.20 8.73
N GLU A 188 12.81 -42.33 8.31
CA GLU A 188 11.68 -42.43 7.38
C GLU A 188 10.40 -41.84 7.99
N GLN A 189 10.15 -42.09 9.27
CA GLN A 189 9.00 -41.52 9.98
C GLN A 189 9.11 -39.99 10.06
N ALA A 190 10.27 -39.48 10.47
CA ALA A 190 10.51 -38.05 10.55
C ALA A 190 10.37 -37.36 9.18
N VAL A 191 10.95 -37.93 8.12
CA VAL A 191 10.82 -37.39 6.74
C VAL A 191 9.36 -37.43 6.26
N SER A 192 8.64 -38.52 6.53
CA SER A 192 7.22 -38.66 6.16
C SER A 192 6.36 -37.59 6.84
N GLN A 193 6.55 -37.37 8.16
CA GLN A 193 5.80 -36.38 8.94
C GLN A 193 6.19 -34.93 8.61
N ALA A 194 7.45 -34.69 8.26
CA ALA A 194 7.98 -33.38 7.88
C ALA A 194 7.62 -32.95 6.45
N SER A 195 7.23 -33.90 5.59
CA SER A 195 7.04 -33.66 4.16
C SER A 195 5.66 -34.10 3.67
N ALA A 196 5.44 -35.40 3.47
CA ALA A 196 4.22 -35.93 2.89
C ALA A 196 2.98 -35.65 3.76
N ALA A 197 3.08 -35.83 5.08
CA ALA A 197 1.98 -35.58 6.00
C ALA A 197 1.62 -34.09 6.01
N ALA A 198 2.61 -33.22 6.22
CA ALA A 198 2.42 -31.77 6.23
C ALA A 198 1.78 -31.26 4.92
N ALA A 199 2.24 -31.74 3.75
CA ALA A 199 1.68 -31.37 2.46
C ALA A 199 0.22 -31.84 2.31
N ASN A 200 -0.08 -33.06 2.74
CA ASN A 200 -1.44 -33.60 2.70
C ASN A 200 -2.40 -32.87 3.64
N ASP A 201 -1.94 -32.47 4.83
CA ASP A 201 -2.74 -31.75 5.83
C ASP A 201 -3.24 -30.40 5.30
N VAL A 202 -2.52 -29.78 4.37
CA VAL A 202 -2.90 -28.54 3.68
C VAL A 202 -3.43 -28.76 2.26
N LEU A 203 -3.73 -30.02 1.89
CA LEU A 203 -4.26 -30.44 0.59
C LEU A 203 -3.35 -30.13 -0.61
N ALA A 204 -2.03 -30.05 -0.39
CA ALA A 204 -1.02 -29.90 -1.43
C ALA A 204 -0.56 -31.29 -1.93
N LEU A 205 -1.37 -31.90 -2.81
CA LEU A 205 -1.19 -33.29 -3.25
C LEU A 205 -0.11 -33.49 -4.33
N ASP A 206 0.43 -32.41 -4.88
CA ASP A 206 1.43 -32.42 -5.95
C ASP A 206 2.88 -32.39 -5.41
N ARG A 207 3.08 -32.55 -4.10
CA ARG A 207 4.37 -32.42 -3.42
C ARG A 207 4.44 -33.24 -2.13
N GLY A 208 5.57 -33.16 -1.43
CA GLY A 208 5.83 -33.88 -0.18
C GLY A 208 6.34 -35.31 -0.38
N ARG A 209 6.51 -35.75 -1.64
CA ARG A 209 7.02 -37.08 -2.01
C ARG A 209 7.90 -36.95 -3.25
N ILE A 210 8.89 -37.85 -3.38
CA ILE A 210 9.69 -37.97 -4.60
C ILE A 210 9.01 -38.96 -5.53
N ALA A 211 8.35 -38.46 -6.57
CA ALA A 211 7.75 -39.27 -7.62
C ALA A 211 7.66 -38.48 -8.93
N VAL A 212 7.66 -39.18 -10.06
CA VAL A 212 7.49 -38.56 -11.39
C VAL A 212 6.13 -37.85 -11.45
N GLY A 213 6.14 -36.58 -11.88
CA GLY A 213 4.94 -35.74 -11.99
C GLY A 213 4.67 -34.85 -10.76
N LEU A 214 5.39 -35.04 -9.65
CA LEU A 214 5.31 -34.15 -8.48
C LEU A 214 6.35 -33.01 -8.56
N ALA A 215 6.13 -31.96 -7.78
CA ALA A 215 7.09 -30.87 -7.63
C ALA A 215 8.43 -31.40 -7.10
N ALA A 216 9.52 -31.05 -7.79
CA ALA A 216 10.88 -31.46 -7.43
C ALA A 216 11.47 -30.57 -6.32
N ASP A 217 10.83 -30.61 -5.15
CA ASP A 217 11.33 -30.02 -3.91
C ASP A 217 12.18 -31.07 -3.19
N VAL A 218 13.52 -30.91 -3.22
CA VAL A 218 14.48 -31.93 -2.76
C VAL A 218 15.51 -31.29 -1.84
N ILE A 219 15.78 -31.94 -0.70
CA ILE A 219 16.83 -31.57 0.24
C ILE A 219 17.83 -32.72 0.30
N VAL A 220 19.10 -32.41 0.04
CA VAL A 220 20.23 -33.34 0.20
C VAL A 220 21.02 -32.88 1.41
N PHE A 221 21.21 -33.78 2.37
CA PHE A 221 21.92 -33.51 3.60
C PHE A 221 22.76 -34.72 4.02
N ASP A 222 23.83 -34.44 4.76
CA ASP A 222 24.66 -35.42 5.42
C ASP A 222 24.04 -35.76 6.79
N PHE A 223 23.60 -37.00 6.97
CA PHE A 223 22.92 -37.44 8.19
C PHE A 223 23.84 -37.45 9.42
N ASP A 224 25.14 -37.68 9.23
CA ASP A 224 26.11 -37.70 10.33
C ASP A 224 26.54 -36.26 10.71
N ALA A 225 26.52 -35.34 9.75
CA ALA A 225 26.90 -33.94 9.97
C ALA A 225 25.73 -32.98 10.27
N ILE A 226 24.46 -33.37 10.03
CA ILE A 226 23.31 -32.48 10.25
C ILE A 226 23.24 -32.01 11.71
N GLN A 227 23.13 -30.69 11.92
CA GLN A 227 23.14 -30.08 13.25
C GLN A 227 22.45 -28.70 13.27
N ASP A 228 21.59 -28.44 14.26
CA ASP A 228 21.15 -27.08 14.59
C ASP A 228 22.24 -26.32 15.35
N ARG A 229 22.48 -25.07 14.95
CA ARG A 229 23.37 -24.13 15.66
C ARG A 229 22.63 -22.99 16.36
N ALA A 230 21.35 -22.82 16.04
CA ALA A 230 20.54 -21.74 16.59
C ALA A 230 20.17 -22.03 18.05
N ASP A 231 20.35 -21.04 18.91
CA ASP A 231 19.94 -21.08 20.32
C ASP A 231 19.21 -19.78 20.71
N PHE A 232 18.91 -19.60 21.99
CA PHE A 232 18.19 -18.42 22.45
C PHE A 232 19.02 -17.13 22.46
N VAL A 233 20.35 -17.25 22.42
CA VAL A 233 21.28 -16.11 22.35
C VAL A 233 21.58 -15.75 20.90
N ASN A 234 21.76 -16.77 20.04
CA ASN A 234 21.99 -16.65 18.62
C ASN A 234 20.90 -17.40 17.81
N PRO A 235 19.66 -16.86 17.77
CA PRO A 235 18.52 -17.52 17.13
C PRO A 235 18.61 -17.59 15.61
N ALA A 236 19.53 -16.85 14.99
CA ALA A 236 19.73 -16.81 13.54
C ALA A 236 20.95 -17.63 13.06
N ALA A 237 21.57 -18.42 13.94
CA ALA A 237 22.72 -19.23 13.55
C ALA A 237 22.34 -20.26 12.47
N MET A 238 23.12 -20.30 11.40
CA MET A 238 22.90 -21.22 10.29
C MET A 238 23.17 -22.66 10.71
N SER A 239 22.29 -23.57 10.29
CA SER A 239 22.47 -25.00 10.52
C SER A 239 23.53 -25.60 9.60
N GLU A 240 24.09 -26.74 10.01
CA GLU A 240 25.11 -27.47 9.27
C GLU A 240 24.57 -28.77 8.68
N GLY A 241 25.27 -29.31 7.68
CA GLY A 241 24.99 -30.62 7.09
C GLY A 241 24.01 -30.63 5.90
N VAL A 242 23.31 -29.54 5.61
CA VAL A 242 22.49 -29.41 4.38
C VAL A 242 23.38 -29.02 3.20
N GLN A 243 23.48 -29.90 2.20
CA GLN A 243 24.40 -29.74 1.05
C GLN A 243 23.71 -29.11 -0.15
N HIS A 244 22.53 -29.60 -0.53
CA HIS A 244 21.79 -29.09 -1.67
C HIS A 244 20.30 -28.93 -1.35
N VAL A 245 19.70 -27.89 -1.90
CA VAL A 245 18.25 -27.69 -1.86
C VAL A 245 17.80 -27.32 -3.26
N LEU A 246 16.80 -28.05 -3.75
CA LEU A 246 16.10 -27.77 -4.98
C LEU A 246 14.67 -27.38 -4.63
N VAL A 247 14.16 -26.34 -5.29
CA VAL A 247 12.76 -25.91 -5.19
C VAL A 247 12.19 -25.88 -6.60
N ASN A 248 11.12 -26.65 -6.85
CA ASN A 248 10.56 -26.88 -8.18
C ASN A 248 11.62 -27.27 -9.23
N GLY A 249 12.62 -28.06 -8.84
CA GLY A 249 13.69 -28.54 -9.73
C GLY A 249 14.81 -27.55 -10.02
N GLN A 250 14.78 -26.35 -9.44
CA GLN A 250 15.89 -25.38 -9.54
C GLN A 250 16.72 -25.36 -8.26
N LEU A 251 18.05 -25.37 -8.42
CA LEU A 251 19.00 -25.39 -7.32
C LEU A 251 19.03 -24.03 -6.60
N VAL A 252 18.56 -24.00 -5.35
CA VAL A 252 18.54 -22.81 -4.48
C VAL A 252 19.66 -22.81 -3.44
N LEU A 253 20.13 -23.99 -3.04
CA LEU A 253 21.33 -24.18 -2.23
C LEU A 253 22.25 -25.18 -2.94
N LYS A 254 23.52 -24.82 -3.11
CA LYS A 254 24.54 -25.66 -3.74
C LYS A 254 25.78 -25.70 -2.86
N ASP A 255 26.21 -26.90 -2.47
CA ASP A 255 27.41 -27.12 -1.66
C ASP A 255 27.38 -26.28 -0.35
N GLY A 256 26.19 -26.14 0.24
CA GLY A 256 25.95 -25.31 1.43
C GLY A 256 25.78 -23.80 1.18
N GLU A 257 25.92 -23.33 -0.07
CA GLU A 257 25.82 -21.91 -0.42
C GLU A 257 24.51 -21.56 -1.14
N PHE A 258 23.90 -20.42 -0.78
CA PHE A 258 22.68 -19.94 -1.41
C PHE A 258 22.94 -19.39 -2.82
N THR A 259 22.22 -19.88 -3.82
CA THR A 259 22.46 -19.54 -5.23
C THR A 259 21.84 -18.20 -5.67
N GLY A 260 20.99 -17.60 -4.83
CA GLY A 260 20.18 -16.43 -5.19
C GLY A 260 18.87 -16.77 -5.91
N ALA A 261 18.68 -18.01 -6.37
CA ALA A 261 17.47 -18.44 -7.05
C ALA A 261 16.26 -18.48 -6.09
N LYS A 262 15.10 -17.98 -6.56
CA LYS A 262 13.84 -17.92 -5.78
C LYS A 262 12.65 -18.51 -6.58
N PRO A 263 12.70 -19.79 -7.00
CA PRO A 263 11.74 -20.42 -7.90
C PRO A 263 10.42 -20.84 -7.22
N GLY A 264 10.25 -20.50 -5.94
CA GLY A 264 9.04 -20.80 -5.18
C GLY A 264 7.79 -20.16 -5.80
N ARG A 265 6.65 -20.82 -5.63
CA ARG A 265 5.35 -20.35 -6.12
C ARG A 265 4.33 -20.35 -4.98
N ILE A 266 3.40 -19.40 -5.04
CA ILE A 266 2.26 -19.40 -4.11
C ILE A 266 1.35 -20.56 -4.47
N LEU A 267 1.07 -21.41 -3.50
CA LEU A 267 0.08 -22.47 -3.62
C LEU A 267 -1.29 -21.91 -3.25
N ARG A 268 -2.29 -22.23 -4.07
CA ARG A 268 -3.67 -21.82 -3.83
C ARG A 268 -4.46 -23.10 -3.56
N GLY A 269 -5.00 -23.20 -2.34
CA GLY A 269 -5.83 -24.34 -1.93
C GLY A 269 -7.20 -24.35 -2.62
N PRO A 270 -8.03 -25.35 -2.33
CA PRO A 270 -9.34 -25.56 -2.97
C PRO A 270 -10.34 -24.41 -2.78
N GLY A 271 -10.13 -23.53 -1.79
CA GLY A 271 -10.93 -22.32 -1.61
C GLY A 271 -10.69 -21.24 -2.68
N TYR A 272 -9.63 -21.35 -3.49
CA TYR A 272 -9.35 -20.39 -4.56
C TYR A 272 -10.14 -20.73 -5.82
N GLN A 273 -10.98 -19.78 -6.25
CA GLN A 273 -11.77 -19.91 -7.48
C GLN A 273 -11.20 -18.99 -8.55
N LEU A 274 -10.53 -19.57 -9.56
CA LEU A 274 -9.88 -18.81 -10.63
C LEU A 274 -10.87 -17.90 -11.38
N ALA A 275 -12.09 -18.40 -11.65
CA ALA A 275 -13.14 -17.64 -12.32
C ALA A 275 -13.62 -16.40 -11.52
N GLN A 276 -13.32 -16.33 -10.22
CA GLN A 276 -13.62 -15.17 -9.37
C GLN A 276 -12.41 -14.28 -9.14
N ALA A 277 -11.24 -14.61 -9.69
CA ALA A 277 -10.06 -13.77 -9.57
C ALA A 277 -10.31 -12.43 -10.28
N PRO A 278 -9.88 -11.29 -9.72
CA PRO A 278 -10.16 -9.96 -10.29
C PRO A 278 -9.87 -9.83 -11.79
N HIS A 279 -8.75 -10.39 -12.25
CA HIS A 279 -8.32 -10.35 -13.66
C HIS A 279 -9.15 -11.25 -14.60
N GLN A 280 -10.07 -12.07 -14.08
CA GLN A 280 -11.00 -12.91 -14.86
C GLN A 280 -12.43 -12.35 -14.84
N VAL A 281 -12.70 -11.31 -14.04
CA VAL A 281 -14.03 -10.71 -13.89
C VAL A 281 -14.12 -9.46 -14.75
N LYS A 282 -15.19 -9.36 -15.52
CA LYS A 282 -15.49 -8.23 -16.38
C LYS A 282 -16.96 -7.82 -16.30
N ALA A 283 -17.24 -6.57 -16.63
CA ALA A 283 -18.59 -6.00 -16.63
C ALA A 283 -19.46 -6.63 -17.72
N LYS A 284 -18.92 -6.74 -18.94
CA LYS A 284 -19.59 -7.29 -20.12
C LYS A 284 -18.67 -8.16 -20.96
N GLU A 285 -19.23 -8.93 -21.89
CA GLU A 285 -18.44 -9.67 -22.87
C GLU A 285 -17.68 -8.73 -23.82
N THR A 286 -16.51 -9.18 -24.28
CA THR A 286 -15.59 -8.39 -25.09
C THR A 286 -15.88 -8.66 -26.57
N GLU A 287 -16.04 -7.61 -27.37
CA GLU A 287 -16.17 -7.78 -28.84
C GLU A 287 -14.90 -8.43 -29.43
N PRO A 288 -15.02 -9.31 -30.44
CA PRO A 288 -13.88 -10.03 -31.00
C PRO A 288 -12.69 -9.16 -31.41
N ARG A 289 -12.93 -7.98 -32.02
CA ARG A 289 -11.88 -7.04 -32.43
C ARG A 289 -11.03 -6.49 -31.28
N PHE A 290 -11.54 -6.52 -30.04
CA PHE A 290 -10.81 -6.08 -28.84
C PHE A 290 -10.27 -7.24 -27.99
N ALA A 291 -10.28 -8.49 -28.50
CA ALA A 291 -9.82 -9.64 -27.73
C ALA A 291 -8.31 -9.57 -27.39
N SER A 292 -7.47 -9.01 -28.27
CA SER A 292 -6.05 -8.74 -28.00
C SER A 292 -5.89 -7.72 -26.87
N PHE A 293 -6.65 -6.62 -26.95
CA PHE A 293 -6.69 -5.55 -25.96
C PHE A 293 -7.06 -6.09 -24.57
N ASP A 294 -8.19 -6.81 -24.48
CA ASP A 294 -8.71 -7.40 -23.24
C ASP A 294 -7.68 -8.33 -22.57
N ARG A 295 -7.08 -9.26 -23.34
CA ARG A 295 -6.04 -10.17 -22.81
C ARG A 295 -4.85 -9.43 -22.20
N ARG A 296 -4.44 -8.29 -22.78
CA ARG A 296 -3.34 -7.48 -22.23
C ARG A 296 -3.72 -6.82 -20.92
N ILE A 297 -4.94 -6.30 -20.81
CA ILE A 297 -5.44 -5.72 -19.55
C ILE A 297 -5.54 -6.80 -18.47
N GLN A 298 -6.10 -7.97 -18.78
CA GLN A 298 -6.19 -9.09 -17.84
C GLN A 298 -4.80 -9.58 -17.38
N ALA A 299 -3.83 -9.70 -18.29
CA ALA A 299 -2.45 -10.06 -17.96
C ALA A 299 -1.79 -9.02 -17.04
N PHE A 300 -2.01 -7.72 -17.32
CA PHE A 300 -1.56 -6.63 -16.46
C PHE A 300 -2.17 -6.73 -15.06
N MET A 301 -3.50 -6.90 -14.95
CA MET A 301 -4.18 -7.06 -13.67
C MET A 301 -3.70 -8.29 -12.90
N GLN A 302 -3.43 -9.40 -13.58
CA GLN A 302 -2.90 -10.61 -12.96
C GLN A 302 -1.49 -10.38 -12.40
N LYS A 303 -0.59 -9.80 -13.19
CA LYS A 303 0.79 -9.49 -12.82
C LYS A 303 0.86 -8.55 -11.62
N HIS A 304 0.03 -7.51 -11.63
CA HIS A 304 0.04 -6.45 -10.60
C HIS A 304 -1.01 -6.66 -9.50
N ARG A 305 -1.80 -7.74 -9.55
CA ARG A 305 -2.88 -8.03 -8.59
C ARG A 305 -3.84 -6.85 -8.39
N VAL A 306 -4.21 -6.19 -9.47
CA VAL A 306 -5.11 -5.04 -9.45
C VAL A 306 -6.52 -5.53 -9.07
N PRO A 307 -7.16 -4.97 -8.01
CA PRO A 307 -8.48 -5.42 -7.59
C PRO A 307 -9.61 -5.04 -8.54
N GLY A 308 -9.59 -3.82 -9.06
CA GLY A 308 -10.59 -3.29 -9.97
C GLY A 308 -10.01 -2.19 -10.85
N MET A 309 -10.45 -2.17 -12.11
CA MET A 309 -9.97 -1.24 -13.12
C MET A 309 -11.07 -0.93 -14.13
N ALA A 310 -11.21 0.32 -14.55
CA ALA A 310 -12.04 0.71 -15.69
C ALA A 310 -11.16 1.25 -16.82
N VAL A 311 -11.49 0.90 -18.06
CA VAL A 311 -10.76 1.31 -19.26
C VAL A 311 -11.73 1.81 -20.32
N ALA A 312 -11.39 2.93 -20.96
CA ALA A 312 -12.12 3.45 -22.10
C ALA A 312 -11.15 3.88 -23.21
N MET A 313 -11.59 3.75 -24.46
CA MET A 313 -10.86 4.21 -25.64
C MET A 313 -11.81 4.93 -26.59
N THR A 314 -11.40 6.10 -27.07
CA THR A 314 -12.04 6.75 -28.22
C THR A 314 -11.12 6.71 -29.43
N GLN A 315 -11.71 6.70 -30.61
CA GLN A 315 -11.03 6.86 -31.88
C GLN A 315 -11.86 7.81 -32.74
N ASP A 316 -11.22 8.86 -33.26
CA ASP A 316 -11.85 9.89 -34.09
C ASP A 316 -13.14 10.46 -33.46
N GLY A 317 -13.03 10.82 -32.18
CA GLY A 317 -14.13 11.40 -31.40
C GLY A 317 -15.22 10.42 -30.92
N LYS A 318 -15.12 9.13 -31.23
CA LYS A 318 -16.14 8.12 -30.88
C LYS A 318 -15.63 7.15 -29.82
N LEU A 319 -16.43 6.85 -28.81
CA LEU A 319 -16.14 5.79 -27.84
C LEU A 319 -16.21 4.42 -28.53
N VAL A 320 -15.07 3.76 -28.68
CA VAL A 320 -14.96 2.46 -29.38
C VAL A 320 -14.72 1.30 -28.43
N PHE A 321 -14.15 1.55 -27.25
CA PHE A 321 -13.98 0.55 -26.19
C PHE A 321 -14.35 1.14 -24.83
N SER A 322 -15.04 0.36 -24.00
CA SER A 322 -15.40 0.74 -22.64
C SER A 322 -15.66 -0.51 -21.82
N GLN A 323 -14.89 -0.75 -20.76
CA GLN A 323 -14.95 -1.99 -19.98
C GLN A 323 -14.57 -1.77 -18.52
N GLY A 324 -15.32 -2.42 -17.62
CA GLY A 324 -14.96 -2.59 -16.22
C GLY A 324 -14.36 -3.97 -15.98
N TYR A 325 -13.31 -4.04 -15.17
CA TYR A 325 -12.60 -5.25 -14.80
C TYR A 325 -12.48 -5.39 -13.28
N GLY A 326 -12.55 -6.61 -12.78
CA GLY A 326 -12.44 -6.91 -11.36
C GLY A 326 -13.61 -6.36 -10.54
N TYR A 327 -13.30 -5.91 -9.32
CA TYR A 327 -14.29 -5.53 -8.33
C TYR A 327 -14.16 -4.06 -7.90
N ALA A 328 -15.28 -3.35 -7.91
CA ALA A 328 -15.44 -2.05 -7.29
C ALA A 328 -15.30 -2.19 -5.76
N ASP A 329 -15.87 -3.27 -5.19
CA ASP A 329 -15.69 -3.64 -3.79
C ASP A 329 -15.48 -5.16 -3.67
N ILE A 330 -14.30 -5.57 -3.19
CA ILE A 330 -13.88 -6.97 -3.06
C ILE A 330 -14.76 -7.68 -2.02
N ALA A 331 -15.17 -6.99 -0.96
CA ALA A 331 -15.91 -7.60 0.14
C ALA A 331 -17.32 -7.99 -0.29
N THR A 332 -18.00 -7.12 -1.05
CA THR A 332 -19.34 -7.38 -1.58
C THR A 332 -19.34 -8.08 -2.94
N ARG A 333 -18.16 -8.19 -3.57
CA ARG A 333 -17.98 -8.67 -4.96
C ARG A 333 -18.75 -7.85 -5.99
N GLU A 334 -18.99 -6.58 -5.68
CA GLU A 334 -19.52 -5.61 -6.64
C GLU A 334 -18.51 -5.45 -7.78
N ARG A 335 -18.94 -5.71 -9.02
CA ARG A 335 -18.07 -5.60 -10.19
C ARG A 335 -17.84 -4.14 -10.55
N VAL A 336 -16.64 -3.82 -11.01
CA VAL A 336 -16.42 -2.52 -11.68
C VAL A 336 -17.30 -2.47 -12.92
N GLN A 337 -18.08 -1.40 -13.06
CA GLN A 337 -18.81 -1.04 -14.26
C GLN A 337 -18.03 0.01 -15.06
N PRO A 338 -18.26 0.16 -16.37
CA PRO A 338 -17.58 1.18 -17.15
C PRO A 338 -17.88 2.63 -16.68
N ASP A 339 -19.05 2.85 -16.08
CA ASP A 339 -19.50 4.10 -15.47
C ASP A 339 -19.18 4.21 -13.97
N SER A 340 -18.48 3.23 -13.38
CA SER A 340 -18.01 3.33 -11.99
C SER A 340 -17.08 4.53 -11.82
N LEU A 341 -17.21 5.22 -10.69
CA LEU A 341 -16.45 6.42 -10.38
C LEU A 341 -15.16 6.05 -9.62
N PHE A 342 -14.06 6.70 -10.02
CA PHE A 342 -12.76 6.60 -9.37
C PHE A 342 -12.22 8.00 -9.09
N ARG A 343 -11.51 8.16 -7.98
CA ARG A 343 -10.63 9.31 -7.73
C ARG A 343 -9.61 9.41 -8.86
N ILE A 344 -9.71 10.47 -9.66
CA ILE A 344 -8.85 10.68 -10.82
C ILE A 344 -7.57 11.43 -10.47
N ALA A 345 -7.47 11.92 -9.24
CA ALA A 345 -6.31 12.65 -8.73
C ALA A 345 -5.91 13.74 -9.74
N SER A 346 -4.62 13.85 -10.06
CA SER A 346 -4.10 14.97 -10.85
C SER A 346 -4.65 15.13 -12.27
N ILE A 347 -5.44 14.18 -12.81
CA ILE A 347 -6.22 14.39 -14.05
C ILE A 347 -7.24 15.54 -13.89
N SER A 348 -7.59 15.93 -12.66
CA SER A 348 -8.37 17.14 -12.39
C SER A 348 -7.73 18.42 -12.94
N LYS A 349 -6.40 18.48 -13.11
CA LYS A 349 -5.69 19.68 -13.57
C LYS A 349 -6.03 20.08 -15.01
N PRO A 350 -6.00 19.17 -16.00
CA PRO A 350 -6.53 19.45 -17.33
C PRO A 350 -7.94 20.08 -17.34
N ILE A 351 -8.83 19.62 -16.46
CA ILE A 351 -10.21 20.14 -16.35
C ILE A 351 -10.21 21.58 -15.84
N THR A 352 -9.46 21.85 -14.76
CA THR A 352 -9.25 23.22 -14.26
C THR A 352 -8.60 24.12 -15.31
N ALA A 353 -7.64 23.61 -16.08
CA ALA A 353 -6.99 24.38 -17.14
C ALA A 353 -7.98 24.81 -18.24
N VAL A 354 -8.90 23.93 -18.64
CA VAL A 354 -9.99 24.30 -19.57
C VAL A 354 -10.88 25.40 -18.97
N ALA A 355 -11.27 25.28 -17.71
CA ALA A 355 -12.07 26.31 -17.03
C ALA A 355 -11.39 27.68 -17.02
N VAL A 356 -10.08 27.72 -16.74
CA VAL A 356 -9.29 28.97 -16.78
C VAL A 356 -9.19 29.50 -18.22
N LEU A 357 -8.96 28.64 -19.20
CA LEU A 357 -8.88 29.05 -20.61
C LEU A 357 -10.22 29.55 -21.16
N GLN A 358 -11.36 29.07 -20.66
CA GLN A 358 -12.67 29.65 -20.98
C GLN A 358 -12.81 31.10 -20.48
N LEU A 359 -12.24 31.42 -19.31
CA LEU A 359 -12.20 32.79 -18.79
C LEU A 359 -11.25 33.66 -19.62
N VAL A 360 -10.13 33.09 -20.08
CA VAL A 360 -9.19 33.79 -20.96
C VAL A 360 -9.81 34.11 -22.31
N GLN A 361 -10.45 33.12 -22.97
CA GLN A 361 -11.04 33.33 -24.29
C GLN A 361 -12.27 34.26 -24.27
N SER A 362 -12.87 34.49 -23.09
CA SER A 362 -13.98 35.43 -22.88
C SER A 362 -13.51 36.79 -22.37
N ASP A 363 -12.20 37.06 -22.41
CA ASP A 363 -11.55 38.30 -21.96
C ASP A 363 -11.85 38.66 -20.48
N ARG A 364 -12.27 37.69 -19.67
CA ARG A 364 -12.51 37.87 -18.22
C ARG A 364 -11.26 37.67 -17.37
N LEU A 365 -10.22 37.13 -17.97
CA LEU A 365 -8.92 36.85 -17.36
C LEU A 365 -7.86 36.90 -18.46
N LYS A 366 -6.61 37.21 -18.14
CA LYS A 366 -5.48 37.04 -19.05
C LYS A 366 -4.46 36.09 -18.44
N LEU A 367 -3.75 35.36 -19.30
CA LEU A 367 -2.69 34.45 -18.85
C LEU A 367 -1.57 35.20 -18.11
N ASP A 368 -1.31 36.45 -18.47
CA ASP A 368 -0.23 37.25 -17.91
C ASP A 368 -0.70 38.19 -16.78
N ASP A 369 -1.97 38.09 -16.35
CA ASP A 369 -2.45 38.78 -15.16
C ASP A 369 -1.67 38.29 -13.93
N CYS A 370 -1.28 39.22 -13.07
CA CYS A 370 -0.65 38.91 -11.80
C CYS A 370 -1.68 38.31 -10.84
N LEU A 371 -1.29 37.23 -10.15
CA LEU A 371 -2.12 36.50 -9.20
C LEU A 371 -2.76 37.43 -8.16
N LEU A 372 -1.98 38.35 -7.60
CA LEU A 372 -2.41 39.20 -6.50
C LEU A 372 -3.37 40.30 -6.95
N ASP A 373 -3.31 40.70 -8.24
CA ASP A 373 -4.26 41.66 -8.81
C ASP A 373 -5.64 41.02 -9.04
N VAL A 374 -5.70 39.69 -9.10
CA VAL A 374 -6.94 38.92 -9.35
C VAL A 374 -7.62 38.44 -8.06
N LEU A 375 -6.85 37.97 -7.07
CA LEU A 375 -7.42 37.29 -5.89
C LEU A 375 -7.72 38.19 -4.68
N ASP A 376 -7.37 39.47 -4.71
CA ASP A 376 -7.54 40.43 -3.60
C ASP A 376 -7.11 39.84 -2.23
N LEU A 377 -5.81 39.62 -2.08
CA LEU A 377 -5.21 39.00 -0.89
C LEU A 377 -4.54 40.03 0.04
N ASP A 378 -4.81 41.33 -0.13
CA ASP A 378 -4.08 42.40 0.55
C ASP A 378 -4.14 42.30 2.08
N ASP A 379 -5.32 42.00 2.63
CA ASP A 379 -5.49 41.79 4.08
C ASP A 379 -4.65 40.60 4.58
N HIS A 380 -4.58 39.52 3.80
CA HIS A 380 -3.79 38.34 4.14
C HIS A 380 -2.29 38.57 4.01
N ILE A 381 -1.87 39.38 3.03
CA ILE A 381 -0.48 39.82 2.86
C ILE A 381 -0.08 40.72 4.04
N ALA A 382 -0.92 41.68 4.42
CA ALA A 382 -0.69 42.52 5.59
C ALA A 382 -0.57 41.68 6.87
N ALA A 383 -1.41 40.65 7.02
CA ALA A 383 -1.35 39.72 8.15
C ALA A 383 -0.09 38.82 8.15
N ALA A 384 0.50 38.54 6.98
CA ALA A 384 1.76 37.81 6.85
C ALA A 384 2.97 38.68 7.26
N GLY A 385 2.89 40.00 7.09
CA GLY A 385 3.92 40.96 7.51
C GLY A 385 5.28 40.65 6.88
N ASP A 386 6.34 40.68 7.69
CA ASP A 386 7.72 40.45 7.24
C ASP A 386 7.98 39.03 6.70
N ALA A 387 7.05 38.08 6.94
CA ALA A 387 7.13 36.73 6.40
C ALA A 387 6.68 36.63 4.93
N PHE A 388 6.02 37.67 4.40
CA PHE A 388 5.57 37.67 3.01
C PHE A 388 6.75 37.86 2.06
N ASP A 389 6.91 36.93 1.11
CA ASP A 389 7.91 37.02 0.06
C ASP A 389 7.42 37.95 -1.08
N PRO A 390 8.08 39.10 -1.33
CA PRO A 390 7.67 40.04 -2.38
C PRO A 390 7.66 39.44 -3.79
N ALA A 391 8.38 38.33 -4.03
CA ALA A 391 8.42 37.67 -5.34
C ALA A 391 7.04 37.11 -5.76
N TRP A 392 6.09 36.91 -4.83
CA TRP A 392 4.70 36.58 -5.15
C TRP A 392 4.05 37.57 -6.14
N ARG A 393 4.49 38.84 -6.14
CA ARG A 393 4.00 39.88 -7.06
C ARG A 393 4.38 39.64 -8.53
N LYS A 394 5.20 38.62 -8.82
CA LYS A 394 5.59 38.21 -10.18
C LYS A 394 4.85 36.95 -10.65
N ILE A 395 4.04 36.32 -9.80
CA ILE A 395 3.30 35.11 -10.15
C ILE A 395 2.14 35.49 -11.06
N THR A 396 2.03 34.84 -12.22
CA THR A 396 0.93 35.05 -13.17
C THR A 396 0.05 33.81 -13.28
N VAL A 397 -1.15 33.96 -13.84
CA VAL A 397 -2.05 32.83 -14.16
C VAL A 397 -1.33 31.76 -15.00
N ARG A 398 -0.52 32.19 -15.98
CA ARG A 398 0.31 31.32 -16.82
C ARG A 398 1.32 30.54 -16.00
N HIS A 399 1.99 31.18 -15.03
CA HIS A 399 2.94 30.50 -14.16
C HIS A 399 2.26 29.38 -13.37
N LEU A 400 1.04 29.62 -12.86
CA LEU A 400 0.28 28.60 -12.14
C LEU A 400 -0.09 27.40 -13.03
N LEU A 401 -0.64 27.68 -14.23
CA LEU A 401 -1.02 26.64 -15.19
C LEU A 401 0.16 25.76 -15.62
N GLN A 402 1.37 26.33 -15.66
CA GLN A 402 2.60 25.67 -16.13
C GLN A 402 3.47 25.09 -15.01
N HIS A 403 3.02 25.10 -13.75
CA HIS A 403 3.85 24.69 -12.59
C HIS A 403 5.16 25.47 -12.48
N ARG A 404 5.08 26.80 -12.67
CA ARG A 404 6.21 27.74 -12.61
C ARG A 404 5.97 28.82 -11.54
N GLY A 405 5.13 28.54 -10.54
CA GLY A 405 4.74 29.51 -9.51
C GLY A 405 5.80 29.84 -8.48
N GLY A 406 6.92 29.09 -8.43
CA GLY A 406 7.99 29.30 -7.46
C GLY A 406 8.01 28.31 -6.28
N TRP A 407 7.18 27.27 -6.30
CA TRP A 407 7.18 26.22 -5.27
C TRP A 407 7.69 24.90 -5.83
N ASP A 408 8.53 24.22 -5.07
CA ASP A 408 9.09 22.92 -5.39
C ASP A 408 8.89 21.96 -4.23
N ARG A 409 7.94 21.03 -4.39
CA ARG A 409 7.59 20.07 -3.35
C ARG A 409 8.73 19.11 -2.97
N ASP A 410 9.73 18.95 -3.84
CA ASP A 410 10.88 18.09 -3.60
C ASP A 410 12.03 18.85 -2.89
N VAL A 411 11.92 20.18 -2.76
CA VAL A 411 12.82 21.04 -1.98
C VAL A 411 12.18 21.40 -0.63
N SER A 412 10.93 21.88 -0.66
CA SER A 412 10.18 22.27 0.53
C SER A 412 9.19 21.19 0.93
N PHE A 413 7.98 21.24 0.38
CA PHE A 413 6.91 20.27 0.63
C PHE A 413 5.73 20.49 -0.34
N ASP A 414 4.86 19.50 -0.48
CA ASP A 414 3.57 19.69 -1.14
C ASP A 414 2.56 20.28 -0.15
N ALA A 415 2.24 21.57 -0.30
CA ALA A 415 1.36 22.32 0.61
C ALA A 415 -0.01 21.67 0.80
N MET A 416 -0.54 20.99 -0.24
CA MET A 416 -1.87 20.38 -0.19
C MET A 416 -1.90 19.08 0.63
N PHE A 417 -0.74 18.59 1.09
CA PHE A 417 -0.61 17.47 2.03
C PHE A 417 -0.19 17.92 3.44
N GLN A 418 -0.17 19.22 3.72
CA GLN A 418 0.21 19.79 5.02
C GLN A 418 -1.02 20.24 5.84
N SER A 419 -2.16 19.58 5.68
CA SER A 419 -3.44 20.06 6.22
C SER A 419 -3.46 20.20 7.75
N VAL A 420 -2.81 19.29 8.48
CA VAL A 420 -2.69 19.37 9.95
C VAL A 420 -1.72 20.48 10.36
N ARG A 421 -0.55 20.54 9.71
CA ARG A 421 0.48 21.55 9.98
C ARG A 421 -0.07 22.97 9.78
N PHE A 422 -0.79 23.20 8.69
CA PHE A 422 -1.34 24.51 8.39
C PHE A 422 -2.58 24.86 9.21
N ALA A 423 -3.38 23.86 9.61
CA ALA A 423 -4.44 24.09 10.58
C ALA A 423 -3.86 24.59 11.93
N GLN A 424 -2.79 23.94 12.40
CA GLN A 424 -2.07 24.36 13.62
C GLN A 424 -1.42 25.74 13.46
N GLN A 425 -0.77 26.01 12.34
CA GLN A 425 -0.11 27.31 12.09
C GLN A 425 -1.11 28.48 12.12
N MET A 426 -2.34 28.24 11.65
CA MET A 426 -3.38 29.26 11.54
C MET A 426 -4.39 29.22 12.71
N ASP A 427 -4.16 28.37 13.71
CA ASP A 427 -5.04 28.16 14.87
C ASP A 427 -6.51 27.87 14.48
N VAL A 428 -6.70 26.94 13.54
CA VAL A 428 -8.02 26.45 13.12
C VAL A 428 -8.13 24.93 13.28
N PRO A 429 -9.35 24.38 13.37
CA PRO A 429 -9.54 22.92 13.43
C PRO A 429 -8.95 22.20 12.22
N ALA A 430 -8.35 21.03 12.44
CA ALA A 430 -7.84 20.18 11.36
C ALA A 430 -8.99 19.40 10.69
N PRO A 431 -8.90 19.10 9.38
CA PRO A 431 -7.83 19.48 8.45
C PRO A 431 -8.02 20.89 7.85
N ALA A 432 -6.91 21.58 7.55
CA ALA A 432 -6.98 22.85 6.83
C ALA A 432 -7.67 22.71 5.46
N ASN A 433 -8.55 23.67 5.15
CA ASN A 433 -9.15 23.84 3.83
C ASN A 433 -8.24 24.70 2.93
N GLN A 434 -8.67 24.92 1.68
CA GLN A 434 -7.92 25.67 0.68
C GLN A 434 -7.58 27.09 1.12
N ALA A 435 -8.52 27.81 1.72
CA ALA A 435 -8.30 29.17 2.20
C ALA A 435 -7.24 29.22 3.31
N THR A 436 -7.31 28.31 4.29
CA THR A 436 -6.31 28.18 5.34
C THR A 436 -4.93 27.83 4.78
N VAL A 437 -4.86 26.91 3.80
CA VAL A 437 -3.59 26.56 3.14
C VAL A 437 -2.99 27.77 2.43
N ILE A 438 -3.81 28.55 1.71
CA ILE A 438 -3.34 29.77 1.01
C ILE A 438 -2.80 30.80 2.00
N GLN A 439 -3.52 31.06 3.09
CA GLN A 439 -3.08 32.01 4.12
C GLN A 439 -1.78 31.56 4.79
N ALA A 440 -1.63 30.26 5.07
CA ALA A 440 -0.39 29.71 5.64
C ALA A 440 0.79 29.81 4.66
N MET A 441 0.54 29.58 3.36
CA MET A 441 1.54 29.64 2.30
C MET A 441 2.01 31.06 1.98
N LEU A 442 1.20 32.10 2.20
CA LEU A 442 1.64 33.50 2.09
C LEU A 442 2.75 33.87 3.09
N ARG A 443 2.93 33.05 4.14
CA ARG A 443 3.99 33.20 5.16
C ARG A 443 5.22 32.32 4.87
N GLN A 444 5.26 31.65 3.71
CA GLN A 444 6.38 30.79 3.31
C GLN A 444 7.16 31.46 2.16
N PRO A 445 8.51 31.35 2.16
CA PRO A 445 9.31 31.83 1.04
C PRO A 445 9.06 31.00 -0.22
N LEU A 446 9.29 31.59 -1.40
CA LEU A 446 9.36 30.84 -2.63
C LEU A 446 10.68 30.05 -2.71
N ASP A 447 10.64 28.86 -3.30
CA ASP A 447 11.81 28.02 -3.53
C ASP A 447 12.65 28.54 -4.72
N PHE A 448 12.04 29.29 -5.63
CA PHE A 448 12.68 29.90 -6.79
C PHE A 448 11.84 31.04 -7.39
N GLU A 449 12.46 31.87 -8.23
CA GLU A 449 11.78 33.00 -8.89
C GLU A 449 10.63 32.53 -9.79
N PRO A 450 9.43 33.13 -9.70
CA PRO A 450 8.30 32.79 -10.57
C PRO A 450 8.67 32.84 -12.05
N GLY A 451 8.27 31.81 -12.79
CA GLY A 451 8.59 31.65 -14.20
C GLY A 451 9.94 30.97 -14.48
N GLN A 452 10.87 30.86 -13.52
CA GLN A 452 12.23 30.40 -13.84
C GLN A 452 12.29 28.97 -14.42
N ARG A 453 11.63 28.01 -13.77
CA ARG A 453 11.68 26.58 -14.14
C ARG A 453 10.37 25.88 -13.83
N TYR A 454 10.20 24.68 -14.38
CA TYR A 454 9.10 23.77 -14.01
C TYR A 454 9.38 23.09 -12.67
N ALA A 455 8.40 23.13 -11.77
CA ALA A 455 8.38 22.37 -10.53
C ALA A 455 6.91 22.07 -10.16
N TYR A 456 6.55 20.78 -10.13
CA TYR A 456 5.16 20.36 -9.99
C TYR A 456 4.54 20.86 -8.67
N SER A 457 3.45 21.61 -8.76
CA SER A 457 2.78 22.21 -7.60
C SER A 457 1.26 22.00 -7.64
N ASN A 458 0.75 21.26 -6.66
CA ASN A 458 -0.69 21.18 -6.41
C ASN A 458 -1.25 22.52 -5.94
N PHE A 459 -0.47 23.25 -5.14
CA PHE A 459 -0.85 24.56 -4.60
C PHE A 459 -1.12 25.60 -5.70
N GLY A 460 -0.32 25.59 -6.77
CA GLY A 460 -0.57 26.48 -7.90
C GLY A 460 -1.95 26.27 -8.53
N TYR A 461 -2.42 25.03 -8.62
CA TYR A 461 -3.77 24.73 -9.11
C TYR A 461 -4.86 25.03 -8.06
N CYS A 462 -4.56 24.89 -6.76
CA CYS A 462 -5.45 25.36 -5.70
C CYS A 462 -5.79 26.85 -5.88
N LEU A 463 -4.77 27.69 -6.15
CA LEU A 463 -4.95 29.11 -6.46
C LEU A 463 -5.77 29.35 -7.75
N LEU A 464 -5.56 28.56 -8.80
CA LEU A 464 -6.38 28.64 -10.02
C LEU A 464 -7.87 28.36 -9.75
N GLY A 465 -8.17 27.43 -8.85
CA GLY A 465 -9.55 27.16 -8.40
C GLY A 465 -10.18 28.41 -7.78
N ARG A 466 -9.43 29.10 -6.91
CA ARG A 466 -9.89 30.35 -6.29
C ARG A 466 -10.00 31.50 -7.30
N ILE A 467 -9.14 31.55 -8.33
CA ILE A 467 -9.26 32.54 -9.41
C ILE A 467 -10.58 32.37 -10.15
N ILE A 468 -10.94 31.12 -10.48
CA ILE A 468 -12.23 30.80 -11.11
C ILE A 468 -13.36 31.33 -10.22
N GLU A 469 -13.35 31.03 -8.92
CA GLU A 469 -14.40 31.48 -8.01
C GLU A 469 -14.49 33.00 -7.91
N HIS A 470 -13.34 33.68 -7.79
CA HIS A 470 -13.30 35.14 -7.69
C HIS A 470 -13.87 35.80 -8.95
N VAL A 471 -13.41 35.37 -10.12
CA VAL A 471 -13.81 35.96 -11.42
C VAL A 471 -15.27 35.65 -11.74
N THR A 472 -15.73 34.45 -11.40
CA THR A 472 -17.06 33.96 -11.80
C THR A 472 -18.16 34.24 -10.78
N ARG A 473 -17.80 34.44 -9.52
CA ARG A 473 -18.70 34.49 -8.36
C ARG A 473 -19.54 33.21 -8.18
N GLN A 474 -19.05 32.09 -8.71
CA GLN A 474 -19.60 30.75 -8.50
C GLN A 474 -18.58 29.92 -7.72
N ASP A 475 -19.03 28.90 -6.99
CA ASP A 475 -18.09 27.92 -6.42
C ASP A 475 -17.41 27.12 -7.55
N TYR A 476 -16.18 26.66 -7.29
CA TYR A 476 -15.36 26.00 -8.30
C TYR A 476 -16.03 24.77 -8.91
N GLU A 477 -16.65 23.92 -8.09
CA GLU A 477 -17.29 22.69 -8.57
C GLU A 477 -18.47 23.01 -9.48
N THR A 478 -19.36 23.91 -9.09
CA THR A 478 -20.50 24.34 -9.90
C THR A 478 -20.05 24.91 -11.24
N TYR A 479 -19.09 25.84 -11.25
CA TYR A 479 -18.61 26.41 -12.51
C TYR A 479 -18.05 25.35 -13.46
N VAL A 480 -17.22 24.43 -12.95
CA VAL A 480 -16.65 23.35 -13.76
C VAL A 480 -17.75 22.41 -14.27
N ARG A 481 -18.71 22.04 -13.42
CA ARG A 481 -19.84 21.20 -13.83
C ARG A 481 -20.67 21.85 -14.93
N ASP A 482 -20.98 23.13 -14.79
CA ASP A 482 -21.91 23.81 -15.68
C ASP A 482 -21.26 24.26 -16.99
N GLN A 483 -20.00 24.72 -16.94
CA GLN A 483 -19.33 25.34 -18.09
C GLN A 483 -18.33 24.41 -18.79
N VAL A 484 -17.82 23.39 -18.11
CA VAL A 484 -16.82 22.46 -18.69
C VAL A 484 -17.41 21.08 -18.93
N LEU A 485 -18.13 20.50 -17.97
CA LEU A 485 -18.55 19.10 -18.03
C LEU A 485 -19.92 18.91 -18.72
N SER A 486 -20.93 19.64 -18.27
CA SER A 486 -22.30 19.53 -18.80
C SER A 486 -22.42 19.84 -20.31
N PRO A 487 -21.72 20.84 -20.88
CA PRO A 487 -21.81 21.14 -22.31
C PRO A 487 -21.35 19.99 -23.20
N ILE A 488 -20.53 19.10 -22.65
CA ILE A 488 -20.00 17.92 -23.35
C ILE A 488 -20.69 16.63 -22.92
N GLY A 489 -21.79 16.73 -22.16
CA GLY A 489 -22.61 15.60 -21.75
C GLY A 489 -22.04 14.79 -20.58
N ILE A 490 -21.10 15.34 -19.81
CA ILE A 490 -20.61 14.72 -18.57
C ILE A 490 -21.45 15.24 -17.40
N THR A 491 -22.16 14.35 -16.71
CA THR A 491 -23.13 14.72 -15.67
C THR A 491 -22.88 14.08 -14.31
N ASN A 492 -22.02 13.05 -14.23
CA ASN A 492 -21.81 12.25 -13.01
C ASN A 492 -20.56 12.62 -12.21
N MET A 493 -19.64 13.37 -12.82
CA MET A 493 -18.42 13.84 -12.16
C MET A 493 -18.74 14.84 -11.04
N ARG A 494 -18.00 14.72 -9.94
CA ARG A 494 -18.16 15.51 -8.70
C ARG A 494 -16.90 15.45 -7.85
N ILE A 495 -16.81 16.31 -6.84
CA ILE A 495 -15.75 16.20 -5.82
C ILE A 495 -16.01 14.97 -4.93
N GLY A 496 -14.96 14.17 -4.71
CA GLY A 496 -15.01 12.99 -3.84
C GLY A 496 -14.76 13.32 -2.37
N ALA A 497 -15.04 12.35 -1.50
CA ALA A 497 -14.75 12.45 -0.07
C ALA A 497 -13.54 11.59 0.32
N THR A 498 -12.79 12.01 1.34
CA THR A 498 -11.66 11.25 1.86
C THR A 498 -12.11 9.96 2.54
N ARG A 499 -13.13 10.06 3.40
CA ARG A 499 -13.56 8.95 4.27
C ARG A 499 -14.44 7.97 3.52
N LEU A 500 -14.31 6.70 3.89
CA LEU A 500 -15.13 5.63 3.32
C LEU A 500 -16.64 5.87 3.54
N SER A 501 -17.03 6.46 4.68
CA SER A 501 -18.41 6.84 4.97
C SER A 501 -18.97 7.89 4.00
N GLY A 502 -18.11 8.72 3.41
CA GLY A 502 -18.46 9.70 2.39
C GLY A 502 -18.32 9.19 0.95
N ARG A 503 -17.97 7.91 0.74
CA ARG A 503 -17.85 7.30 -0.59
C ARG A 503 -19.15 7.47 -1.37
N ALA A 504 -19.07 8.03 -2.57
CA ALA A 504 -20.24 8.30 -3.39
C ALA A 504 -20.89 7.00 -3.92
N ALA A 505 -22.15 7.09 -4.34
CA ALA A 505 -22.79 6.01 -5.09
C ALA A 505 -22.01 5.74 -6.39
N SER A 506 -21.86 4.45 -6.71
CA SER A 506 -21.05 3.94 -7.84
C SER A 506 -19.56 4.29 -7.77
N GLU A 507 -19.05 4.85 -6.67
CA GLU A 507 -17.62 5.02 -6.44
C GLU A 507 -17.00 3.73 -5.92
N VAL A 508 -15.87 3.33 -6.51
CA VAL A 508 -15.13 2.15 -6.09
C VAL A 508 -14.55 2.29 -4.68
N ARG A 509 -14.31 1.14 -4.03
CA ARG A 509 -13.45 1.08 -2.85
C ARG A 509 -11.98 1.07 -3.28
N TYR A 510 -11.13 1.80 -2.57
CA TYR A 510 -9.70 1.91 -2.83
C TYR A 510 -8.90 0.99 -1.92
N TYR A 511 -7.86 0.36 -2.47
CA TYR A 511 -7.03 -0.62 -1.78
C TYR A 511 -5.56 -0.18 -1.81
N GLN A 512 -4.97 -0.07 -0.62
CA GLN A 512 -3.53 0.12 -0.47
C GLN A 512 -3.09 -0.49 0.88
N PRO A 513 -2.01 -1.30 0.91
CA PRO A 513 -1.46 -1.78 2.17
C PRO A 513 -0.94 -0.65 3.06
N GLY A 514 -1.00 -0.87 4.38
CA GLY A 514 -0.47 0.05 5.39
C GLY A 514 -1.45 1.13 5.83
N THR A 515 -1.02 1.88 6.83
CA THR A 515 -1.77 2.94 7.50
C THR A 515 -0.96 4.24 7.53
N GLY A 516 -1.66 5.36 7.70
CA GLY A 516 -1.08 6.67 7.98
C GLY A 516 -1.82 7.33 9.13
N LYS A 517 -1.31 8.47 9.61
CA LYS A 517 -1.96 9.25 10.67
C LYS A 517 -3.17 10.01 10.13
N SER A 518 -4.30 9.92 10.82
CA SER A 518 -5.49 10.69 10.45
C SER A 518 -5.22 12.19 10.51
N VAL A 519 -5.75 12.93 9.55
CA VAL A 519 -5.74 14.39 9.48
C VAL A 519 -7.03 15.05 9.97
N PHE A 520 -8.03 14.26 10.37
CA PHE A 520 -9.34 14.78 10.77
C PHE A 520 -9.43 14.92 12.28
N GLN A 521 -10.13 15.96 12.74
CA GLN A 521 -10.21 16.30 14.16
C GLN A 521 -10.71 15.14 15.06
N ASP A 522 -11.73 14.41 14.62
CA ASP A 522 -12.40 13.37 15.44
C ASP A 522 -11.48 12.21 15.85
N ASP A 523 -10.47 11.90 15.04
CA ASP A 523 -9.52 10.82 15.24
C ASP A 523 -8.08 11.27 14.95
N LEU A 524 -7.79 12.56 15.17
CA LEU A 524 -6.53 13.19 14.78
C LEU A 524 -5.32 12.42 15.34
N GLY A 525 -4.39 12.04 14.46
CA GLY A 525 -3.19 11.30 14.84
C GLY A 525 -3.38 9.80 15.10
N GLN A 526 -4.60 9.26 14.99
CA GLN A 526 -4.83 7.81 15.04
C GLN A 526 -4.39 7.13 13.73
N GLU A 527 -4.05 5.85 13.80
CA GLU A 527 -3.74 5.05 12.61
C GLU A 527 -5.01 4.76 11.80
N VAL A 528 -5.01 5.16 10.53
CA VAL A 528 -6.11 4.93 9.59
C VAL A 528 -5.57 4.38 8.28
N PRO A 529 -6.37 3.61 7.50
CA PRO A 529 -5.94 3.17 6.17
C PRO A 529 -5.54 4.36 5.30
N TRP A 530 -4.42 4.23 4.55
CA TRP A 530 -3.90 5.32 3.72
C TRP A 530 -4.93 6.02 2.82
N PRO A 531 -5.85 5.32 2.14
CA PRO A 531 -6.85 5.97 1.28
C PRO A 531 -7.99 6.69 2.05
N TYR A 532 -8.09 6.50 3.37
CA TYR A 532 -9.28 6.81 4.17
C TYR A 532 -8.95 7.54 5.47
N GLY A 533 -8.35 8.73 5.35
CA GLY A 533 -8.19 9.68 6.47
C GLY A 533 -6.80 10.26 6.62
N ALA A 534 -5.79 9.73 5.92
CA ALA A 534 -4.40 10.15 6.06
C ALA A 534 -4.01 11.44 5.28
N TRP A 535 -4.97 12.05 4.60
CA TRP A 535 -4.83 13.28 3.79
C TRP A 535 -6.25 13.81 3.49
N HIS A 536 -6.38 15.04 2.97
CA HIS A 536 -7.66 15.76 2.87
C HIS A 536 -8.06 15.99 1.39
N LEU A 537 -8.78 15.04 0.78
CA LEU A 537 -9.24 15.09 -0.63
C LEU A 537 -10.14 16.30 -0.92
N GLU A 538 -10.98 16.67 0.04
CA GLU A 538 -11.98 17.75 -0.09
C GLU A 538 -11.30 19.11 -0.31
N ALA A 539 -10.07 19.30 0.20
CA ALA A 539 -9.25 20.48 -0.08
C ALA A 539 -8.55 20.43 -1.45
N MET A 540 -8.69 19.35 -2.22
CA MET A 540 -7.97 19.15 -3.49
C MET A 540 -8.82 19.39 -4.73
N ASP A 541 -10.00 19.99 -4.58
CA ASP A 541 -10.99 20.24 -5.64
C ASP A 541 -10.40 20.55 -7.02
N SER A 542 -9.57 21.59 -7.14
CA SER A 542 -9.07 22.08 -8.43
C SER A 542 -7.84 21.36 -8.97
N HIS A 543 -7.31 20.37 -8.26
CA HIS A 543 -6.05 19.74 -8.62
C HIS A 543 -5.97 18.22 -8.40
N GLY A 544 -6.95 17.62 -7.73
CA GLY A 544 -6.95 16.21 -7.37
C GLY A 544 -8.27 15.62 -6.85
N GLY A 545 -9.27 16.45 -6.55
CA GLY A 545 -10.46 16.10 -5.77
C GLY A 545 -11.53 15.33 -6.53
N TRP A 546 -11.49 15.34 -7.86
CA TRP A 546 -12.60 14.80 -8.67
C TRP A 546 -12.66 13.28 -8.65
N ILE A 547 -13.89 12.77 -8.70
CA ILE A 547 -14.19 11.39 -9.09
C ILE A 547 -14.85 11.37 -10.47
N ALA A 548 -14.45 10.43 -11.32
CA ALA A 548 -14.97 10.29 -12.68
C ALA A 548 -15.02 8.83 -13.14
N SER A 549 -15.83 8.57 -14.17
CA SER A 549 -15.79 7.32 -14.91
C SER A 549 -14.74 7.36 -16.03
N ALA A 550 -14.36 6.19 -16.53
CA ALA A 550 -13.43 6.12 -17.67
C ALA A 550 -14.07 6.71 -18.94
N GLU A 551 -15.38 6.51 -19.12
CA GLU A 551 -16.14 7.05 -20.25
C GLU A 551 -16.20 8.58 -20.25
N ASP A 552 -16.41 9.19 -19.08
CA ASP A 552 -16.47 10.65 -18.96
C ASP A 552 -15.12 11.29 -19.29
N LEU A 553 -14.02 10.73 -18.79
CA LEU A 553 -12.68 11.22 -19.15
C LEU A 553 -12.35 11.00 -20.61
N ALA A 554 -12.80 9.90 -21.21
CA ALA A 554 -12.60 9.64 -22.64
C ALA A 554 -13.37 10.66 -23.48
N ARG A 555 -14.59 11.04 -23.05
CA ARG A 555 -15.38 12.11 -23.67
C ARG A 555 -14.71 13.47 -23.54
N PHE A 556 -14.17 13.79 -22.35
CA PHE A 556 -13.39 15.01 -22.13
C PHE A 556 -12.15 15.08 -23.03
N ALA A 557 -11.41 13.96 -23.20
CA ALA A 557 -10.27 13.91 -24.11
C ALA A 557 -10.68 14.10 -25.57
N ALA A 558 -11.72 13.39 -26.03
CA ALA A 558 -12.23 13.46 -27.39
C ALA A 558 -12.69 14.86 -27.78
N GLU A 559 -13.28 15.61 -26.85
CA GLU A 559 -13.71 16.99 -27.09
C GLU A 559 -12.57 17.91 -27.51
N LEU A 560 -11.34 17.63 -27.07
CA LEU A 560 -10.18 18.49 -27.30
C LEU A 560 -9.41 18.12 -28.58
N ASP A 561 -9.81 17.07 -29.31
CA ASP A 561 -9.05 16.53 -30.45
C ASP A 561 -9.14 17.37 -31.72
N ASP A 562 -10.30 18.00 -31.96
CA ASP A 562 -10.52 18.82 -33.15
C ASP A 562 -11.00 20.21 -32.78
N SER A 563 -10.16 21.20 -33.07
CA SER A 563 -10.44 22.61 -32.83
C SER A 563 -11.65 23.16 -33.59
N ASN A 564 -12.09 22.50 -34.66
CA ASN A 564 -13.26 22.94 -35.43
C ASN A 564 -14.58 22.50 -34.80
N THR A 565 -14.54 21.45 -33.98
CA THR A 565 -15.72 20.85 -33.35
C THR A 565 -15.74 20.97 -31.84
N CYS A 566 -14.63 21.42 -31.23
CA CYS A 566 -14.54 21.68 -29.80
C CYS A 566 -15.53 22.77 -29.37
N ARG A 567 -16.41 22.41 -28.43
CA ARG A 567 -17.41 23.28 -27.82
C ARG A 567 -16.88 24.04 -26.61
N LEU A 568 -15.77 23.58 -26.02
CA LEU A 568 -15.22 24.14 -24.79
C LEU A 568 -14.28 25.30 -25.06
N LEU A 569 -13.39 25.16 -26.04
CA LEU A 569 -12.33 26.10 -26.35
C LEU A 569 -12.28 26.39 -27.86
N ASN A 570 -12.01 27.64 -28.22
CA ASN A 570 -11.75 27.99 -29.61
C ASN A 570 -10.35 27.51 -30.06
N ALA A 571 -10.10 27.51 -31.37
CA ALA A 571 -8.84 27.02 -31.95
C ALA A 571 -7.59 27.70 -31.36
N ALA A 572 -7.61 29.02 -31.17
CA ALA A 572 -6.49 29.75 -30.58
C ALA A 572 -6.21 29.32 -29.12
N SER A 573 -7.27 29.07 -28.35
CA SER A 573 -7.14 28.63 -26.95
C SER A 573 -6.64 27.19 -26.83
N LEU A 574 -7.07 26.30 -27.74
CA LEU A 574 -6.56 24.93 -27.84
C LEU A 574 -5.09 24.90 -28.25
N GLU A 575 -4.69 25.70 -29.25
CA GLU A 575 -3.29 25.83 -29.63
C GLU A 575 -2.46 26.32 -28.44
N GLN A 576 -2.91 27.39 -27.80
CA GLN A 576 -2.26 27.98 -26.63
C GLN A 576 -2.14 27.00 -25.46
N MET A 577 -3.07 26.05 -25.30
CA MET A 577 -3.07 25.03 -24.26
C MET A 577 -1.83 24.11 -24.31
N HIS A 578 -1.32 23.88 -25.52
CA HIS A 578 -0.25 22.91 -25.79
C HIS A 578 1.10 23.54 -26.14
N VAL A 579 1.17 24.88 -26.21
CA VAL A 579 2.42 25.60 -26.45
C VAL A 579 3.49 25.23 -25.42
N ARG A 580 4.69 24.91 -25.91
CA ARG A 580 5.88 24.65 -25.11
C ARG A 580 6.24 25.90 -24.29
N PRO A 581 6.40 25.80 -22.96
CA PRO A 581 6.75 26.96 -22.15
C PRO A 581 8.20 27.42 -22.44
N PRO A 582 8.50 28.71 -22.31
CA PRO A 582 9.85 29.23 -22.49
C PRO A 582 10.81 28.81 -21.34
N GLY A 583 12.10 28.99 -21.56
CA GLY A 583 13.14 28.79 -20.56
C GLY A 583 13.27 27.34 -20.09
N LEU A 584 13.78 27.14 -18.87
CA LEU A 584 14.09 25.81 -18.33
C LEU A 584 12.84 24.92 -18.12
N ALA A 585 11.64 25.45 -18.29
CA ALA A 585 10.40 24.66 -18.27
C ALA A 585 10.22 23.83 -19.55
N GLY A 586 10.59 24.37 -20.72
CA GLY A 586 10.42 23.70 -22.01
C GLY A 586 11.72 23.34 -22.73
N PHE A 587 12.84 23.88 -22.26
CA PHE A 587 14.17 23.74 -22.86
C PHE A 587 15.19 23.24 -21.82
N ALA A 588 16.23 22.54 -22.27
CA ALA A 588 17.38 22.18 -21.45
C ALA A 588 18.33 23.38 -21.27
N GLU A 589 19.34 23.24 -20.42
CA GLU A 589 20.31 24.31 -20.12
C GLU A 589 21.11 24.75 -21.36
N ASP A 590 21.33 23.85 -22.30
CA ASP A 590 22.00 24.12 -23.58
C ASP A 590 21.07 24.77 -24.63
N GLY A 591 19.82 25.05 -24.27
CA GLY A 591 18.81 25.64 -25.14
C GLY A 591 18.08 24.65 -26.05
N SER A 592 18.39 23.35 -25.99
CA SER A 592 17.68 22.33 -26.76
C SER A 592 16.25 22.11 -26.25
N GLU A 593 15.32 21.77 -27.14
CA GLU A 593 13.94 21.47 -26.77
C GLU A 593 13.84 20.17 -25.97
N LYS A 594 13.09 20.19 -24.87
CA LYS A 594 12.80 18.97 -24.09
C LYS A 594 11.85 18.04 -24.86
N GLU A 595 12.14 16.74 -24.88
CA GLU A 595 11.20 15.76 -25.45
C GLU A 595 9.92 15.62 -24.63
N VAL A 596 9.98 15.90 -23.32
CA VAL A 596 8.83 15.92 -22.41
C VAL A 596 8.74 17.26 -21.69
N PHE A 597 7.59 17.91 -21.75
CA PHE A 597 7.35 19.21 -21.10
C PHE A 597 5.90 19.37 -20.64
N TYR A 598 5.66 20.27 -19.69
CA TYR A 598 4.30 20.59 -19.20
C TYR A 598 3.83 21.93 -19.78
N SER A 599 2.63 21.95 -20.36
CA SER A 599 2.00 23.15 -20.93
C SER A 599 0.86 23.63 -20.02
N LEU A 600 -0.24 24.17 -20.56
CA LEU A 600 -1.38 24.59 -19.73
C LEU A 600 -2.25 23.38 -19.38
N GLY A 601 -1.89 22.69 -18.28
CA GLY A 601 -2.66 21.56 -17.76
C GLY A 601 -2.29 20.18 -18.31
N TRP A 602 -1.34 20.08 -19.25
CA TRP A 602 -0.99 18.83 -19.90
C TRP A 602 0.50 18.53 -19.86
N LEU A 603 0.86 17.26 -19.72
CA LEU A 603 2.18 16.76 -20.12
C LEU A 603 2.15 16.51 -21.63
N ASN A 604 3.27 16.79 -22.29
CA ASN A 604 3.45 16.67 -23.74
C ASN A 604 4.73 15.87 -24.00
N ARG A 605 4.72 15.01 -25.02
CA ARG A 605 5.81 14.09 -25.42
C ARG A 605 5.92 14.18 -26.91
N VAL A 606 7.04 14.70 -27.35
CA VAL A 606 7.42 14.69 -28.75
C VAL A 606 7.86 13.27 -29.09
N LEU A 607 7.22 12.68 -30.09
CA LEU A 607 7.55 11.37 -30.63
C LEU A 607 8.68 11.51 -31.66
N ALA A 608 9.34 10.40 -32.00
CA ALA A 608 10.44 10.40 -32.98
C ALA A 608 10.06 10.95 -34.37
N ASN A 609 8.77 10.92 -34.72
CA ASN A 609 8.23 11.47 -35.96
C ASN A 609 7.83 12.97 -35.86
N GLY A 610 8.18 13.64 -34.76
CA GLY A 610 7.86 15.04 -34.49
C GLY A 610 6.40 15.31 -34.07
N LYS A 611 5.54 14.28 -34.05
CA LYS A 611 4.16 14.41 -33.55
C LYS A 611 4.15 14.43 -32.02
N VAL A 612 3.09 14.97 -31.44
CA VAL A 612 2.98 15.15 -29.99
C VAL A 612 1.79 14.38 -29.46
N ASN A 613 2.03 13.55 -28.44
CA ASN A 613 0.96 13.04 -27.60
C ASN A 613 0.82 13.92 -26.36
N HIS A 614 -0.42 14.11 -25.90
CA HIS A 614 -0.73 14.81 -24.65
C HIS A 614 -1.22 13.79 -23.64
N TRP A 615 -0.79 13.87 -22.38
CA TRP A 615 -1.33 13.00 -21.34
C TRP A 615 -1.32 13.67 -19.98
N HIS A 616 -2.03 13.05 -19.04
CA HIS A 616 -1.89 13.34 -17.63
C HIS A 616 -2.05 12.04 -16.84
N THR A 617 -1.28 11.89 -15.77
CA THR A 617 -1.45 10.79 -14.81
C THR A 617 -2.08 11.31 -13.53
N GLY A 618 -2.74 10.43 -12.79
CA GLY A 618 -3.31 10.71 -11.48
C GLY A 618 -2.84 9.67 -10.48
N SER A 619 -2.44 10.11 -9.28
CA SER A 619 -2.11 9.17 -8.21
C SER A 619 -2.35 9.79 -6.85
N LEU A 620 -3.11 9.06 -6.04
CA LEU A 620 -3.31 9.30 -4.61
C LEU A 620 -3.28 7.93 -3.92
N SER A 621 -3.19 7.90 -2.59
CA SER A 621 -3.24 6.63 -1.87
C SER A 621 -4.48 5.84 -2.24
N GLY A 622 -4.28 4.62 -2.73
CA GLY A 622 -5.34 3.71 -3.17
C GLY A 622 -5.87 3.94 -4.59
N THR A 623 -5.34 4.88 -5.39
CA THR A 623 -5.76 5.06 -6.79
C THR A 623 -4.59 5.36 -7.73
N SER A 624 -4.71 4.90 -8.97
CA SER A 624 -3.85 5.27 -10.08
C SER A 624 -4.71 5.50 -11.32
N ALA A 625 -4.42 6.56 -12.06
CA ALA A 625 -5.18 6.95 -13.23
C ALA A 625 -4.25 7.42 -14.37
N VAL A 626 -4.69 7.19 -15.61
CA VAL A 626 -4.01 7.68 -16.81
C VAL A 626 -5.04 8.19 -17.81
N LEU A 627 -4.75 9.32 -18.44
CA LEU A 627 -5.49 9.91 -19.54
C LEU A 627 -4.50 10.27 -20.64
N ILE A 628 -4.61 9.63 -21.79
CA ILE A 628 -3.69 9.80 -22.93
C ILE A 628 -4.51 10.25 -24.13
N ARG A 629 -4.01 11.27 -24.82
CA ARG A 629 -4.48 11.76 -26.11
C ARG A 629 -3.37 11.60 -27.14
N ARG A 630 -3.56 10.69 -28.09
CA ARG A 630 -2.56 10.43 -29.12
C ARG A 630 -2.78 11.35 -30.32
N HIS A 631 -1.68 11.67 -30.99
CA HIS A 631 -1.69 12.45 -32.23
C HIS A 631 -2.47 11.82 -33.40
N ASP A 632 -2.84 10.53 -33.30
CA ASP A 632 -3.56 9.76 -34.32
C ASP A 632 -5.08 9.66 -34.03
N GLY A 633 -5.62 10.50 -33.15
CA GLY A 633 -7.06 10.54 -32.84
C GLY A 633 -7.52 9.48 -31.86
N VAL A 634 -6.60 8.68 -31.30
CA VAL A 634 -6.90 7.67 -30.28
C VAL A 634 -6.68 8.24 -28.87
N ASN A 635 -7.72 8.23 -28.04
CA ASN A 635 -7.59 8.55 -26.62
C ASN A 635 -7.75 7.30 -25.76
N LEU A 636 -6.96 7.19 -24.70
CA LEU A 636 -6.91 6.03 -23.82
C LEU A 636 -7.06 6.48 -22.36
N VAL A 637 -7.96 5.84 -21.63
CA VAL A 637 -8.21 6.10 -20.22
C VAL A 637 -8.11 4.80 -19.44
N ALA A 638 -7.41 4.83 -18.31
CA ALA A 638 -7.42 3.76 -17.33
C ALA A 638 -7.53 4.32 -15.91
N LEU A 639 -8.45 3.76 -15.13
CA LEU A 639 -8.70 4.11 -13.72
C LEU A 639 -8.58 2.84 -12.87
N LEU A 640 -7.73 2.86 -11.84
CA LEU A 640 -7.46 1.71 -10.98
C LEU A 640 -7.78 2.04 -9.54
N ASN A 641 -8.41 1.12 -8.82
CA ASN A 641 -8.71 1.26 -7.40
C ASN A 641 -7.56 0.80 -6.48
N THR A 642 -6.33 0.89 -7.00
CA THR A 642 -5.08 0.74 -6.24
C THR A 642 -3.99 1.59 -6.87
N ARG A 643 -3.07 2.07 -6.03
CA ARG A 643 -1.85 2.78 -6.46
C ARG A 643 -0.65 1.84 -6.61
N THR A 644 -0.58 0.83 -5.75
CA THR A 644 0.60 -0.01 -5.53
C THR A 644 0.27 -1.48 -5.73
N SER A 645 1.24 -2.26 -6.19
CA SER A 645 1.17 -3.72 -6.23
C SER A 645 2.36 -4.34 -5.49
N PRO A 646 2.34 -5.67 -5.25
CA PRO A 646 3.54 -6.37 -4.77
C PRO A 646 4.76 -6.27 -5.71
N THR A 647 4.56 -5.80 -6.94
CA THR A 647 5.57 -5.75 -8.01
C THR A 647 5.95 -4.33 -8.43
N SER A 648 5.23 -3.31 -7.96
CA SER A 648 5.43 -1.91 -8.36
C SER A 648 4.88 -0.96 -7.31
N SER A 649 5.67 0.05 -6.94
CA SER A 649 5.23 1.13 -6.04
C SER A 649 4.39 2.19 -6.75
N HIS A 650 4.28 2.14 -8.08
CA HIS A 650 3.48 3.08 -8.86
C HIS A 650 3.06 2.50 -10.21
N LEU A 651 1.76 2.20 -10.36
CA LEU A 651 1.22 1.52 -11.55
C LEU A 651 1.02 2.43 -12.78
N GLY A 652 1.13 3.75 -12.63
CA GLY A 652 0.84 4.71 -13.70
C GLY A 652 1.71 4.53 -14.96
N LYS A 653 3.01 4.25 -14.80
CA LYS A 653 3.91 3.99 -15.95
C LYS A 653 3.65 2.65 -16.62
N ASP A 654 3.36 1.62 -15.82
CA ASP A 654 3.13 0.27 -16.33
C ASP A 654 1.82 0.22 -17.13
N VAL A 655 0.76 0.93 -16.67
CA VAL A 655 -0.51 0.99 -17.40
C VAL A 655 -0.42 1.82 -18.68
N ASP A 656 0.33 2.93 -18.69
CA ASP A 656 0.58 3.76 -19.89
C ASP A 656 1.15 2.90 -21.04
N GLN A 657 2.18 2.10 -20.75
CA GLN A 657 2.81 1.22 -21.72
C GLN A 657 1.84 0.14 -22.23
N VAL A 658 1.08 -0.49 -21.32
CA VAL A 658 0.13 -1.54 -21.68
C VAL A 658 -0.99 -1.01 -22.57
N LEU A 659 -1.51 0.20 -22.31
CA LEU A 659 -2.57 0.79 -23.13
C LEU A 659 -2.11 1.11 -24.54
N HIS A 660 -0.90 1.69 -24.71
CA HIS A 660 -0.34 1.94 -26.03
C HIS A 660 -0.16 0.63 -26.83
N ALA A 661 0.41 -0.39 -26.21
CA ALA A 661 0.60 -1.70 -26.85
C ALA A 661 -0.74 -2.36 -27.19
N ALA A 662 -1.73 -2.26 -26.30
CA ALA A 662 -3.06 -2.82 -26.52
C ALA A 662 -3.80 -2.12 -27.67
N ALA A 663 -3.75 -0.79 -27.74
CA ALA A 663 -4.39 -0.01 -28.79
C ALA A 663 -3.79 -0.29 -30.18
N ASN A 664 -2.47 -0.51 -30.27
CA ASN A 664 -1.79 -0.79 -31.54
C ASN A 664 -2.09 -2.20 -32.12
N GLU A 665 -2.74 -3.07 -31.36
CA GLU A 665 -3.06 -4.46 -31.75
C GLU A 665 -4.56 -4.70 -31.95
N VAL A 666 -5.36 -3.63 -31.96
CA VAL A 666 -6.76 -3.71 -32.36
C VAL A 666 -6.78 -3.80 -33.89
N GLU A 667 -7.37 -4.87 -34.40
CA GLU A 667 -7.61 -5.04 -35.84
C GLU A 667 -8.92 -4.33 -36.21
N ASP A 668 -8.96 -3.67 -37.38
CA ASP A 668 -10.12 -2.91 -37.88
C ASP A 668 -11.36 -3.77 -38.16
#